data_AF-A0A0H3B2K7-F1
#
_entry.id   AF-A0A0H3B2K7-F1
#
_cell.length_a   1.000
_cell.length_b   1.000
_cell.length_c   1.000
_cell.angle_alpha   90.00
_cell.angle_beta   90.00
_cell.angle_gamma   90.00
#
_symmetry.space_group_name_H-M   'P 1'
#
loop_
_entity.id
_entity.type
_entity.pdbx_description
1 polymer ?
#
loop_
_entity_poly.entity_id
_entity_poly.type
_entity_poly.pdbx_seq_one_letter_code
_entity_poly.pdbx_strand_id
1 'polypeptide(L)'
;MLDCPQENPAYSLDEQQITEHLRQLMMHRRPIINAGINSDDVIALWDSLAHHDTQRQKELATHFWPTAIELAPYLSIDDRAKLFSLLWGENDPLTDAYRHFSYILQHLSGAQQLLAPLSVLVDDTLLPTNGVMNIATLGDLNTPADNPIQVLPLISGHTAKYVTLSQAELTLLAVELKIPLDKPARESAFESVELLNFPDARGSQTIPALMENAAYPLASLLSQAKNAYLLERYTNQQQINLLLVCTATDQRSEIKSTSKALDYWVKQTQGESVQIRSRRNPGLIWALTPHDQRITANLPLSTPTDAQTHDANIKNYDEAVQRYVGNPGDSWGTLLALDARGVERMISYLSKEILRDIKSERLTEQLHELQRELTNNLFAGWYQPSVTDERQQKQRIVEILLKALQTRTGVHGELLEQLLPSRDELRRLYLQQHLYLSPRLYQQEKKGVADFFTPLASTEPFSIGIDIDLFSDLPTPTEPSLTPQARHDNDEAEYAAHVHYYWINHLRQLPDNTALLELLGVTKPTIELLVAEFITASIRLDIARNLRQALADNEPADLHRAAKADRQVSRALTVLGDFIAWLGFLQISEDKRPDSRINRGYKIFAQPPKSVSTLGVSHRLTQLALTPTNSTAFYIYDWLVGLGEMIIQNVGYSASNEISPAQRQQLAAILSVIKPAND
;
A
#
# COMPACT_ATOMS: atom_id res chain seq x y z
N MET A 1 16.29 -4.56 1.51
CA MET A 1 16.12 -6.02 1.36
C MET A 1 15.49 -6.42 0.03
N LEU A 2 14.83 -5.49 -0.69
CA LEU A 2 14.15 -5.76 -1.96
C LEU A 2 15.00 -5.50 -3.23
N ASP A 3 16.23 -5.00 -3.07
CA ASP A 3 17.24 -4.94 -4.15
C ASP A 3 18.17 -6.16 -4.16
N CYS A 4 17.78 -7.26 -3.51
CA CYS A 4 18.35 -8.56 -3.87
C CYS A 4 17.96 -8.78 -5.35
N PRO A 5 18.92 -9.10 -6.25
CA PRO A 5 18.65 -9.15 -7.68
C PRO A 5 17.40 -9.99 -7.93
N GLN A 6 16.54 -9.45 -8.79
CA GLN A 6 15.22 -9.93 -9.21
C GLN A 6 15.29 -11.30 -9.93
N GLU A 7 15.92 -12.32 -9.34
CA GLU A 7 16.26 -13.57 -10.01
C GLU A 7 15.42 -14.78 -9.59
N ASN A 8 14.35 -14.60 -8.80
CA ASN A 8 13.32 -15.63 -8.75
C ASN A 8 11.92 -15.06 -9.03
N PRO A 9 11.62 -14.73 -10.30
CA PRO A 9 10.24 -14.62 -10.78
C PRO A 9 9.45 -15.94 -10.64
N ALA A 10 10.06 -17.01 -10.12
CA ALA A 10 9.50 -18.34 -9.91
C ALA A 10 9.03 -18.63 -8.48
N TYR A 11 9.28 -17.76 -7.49
CA TYR A 11 8.72 -17.95 -6.14
C TYR A 11 7.34 -17.29 -6.07
N SER A 12 6.38 -17.85 -6.82
CA SER A 12 4.96 -17.56 -6.59
C SER A 12 4.57 -18.29 -5.32
N LEU A 13 4.26 -17.56 -4.26
CA LEU A 13 3.73 -18.16 -3.04
C LEU A 13 2.39 -18.79 -3.37
N ASP A 14 2.33 -20.12 -3.32
CA ASP A 14 1.05 -20.80 -3.46
C ASP A 14 0.23 -20.54 -2.19
N GLU A 15 -1.03 -20.20 -2.36
CA GLU A 15 -1.90 -19.86 -1.24
C GLU A 15 -2.08 -21.05 -0.28
N GLN A 16 -1.96 -22.27 -0.80
CA GLN A 16 -1.91 -23.49 0.00
C GLN A 16 -0.69 -23.51 0.93
N GLN A 17 0.46 -23.04 0.46
CA GLN A 17 1.68 -22.96 1.26
C GLN A 17 1.52 -21.94 2.37
N ILE A 18 0.98 -20.75 2.08
CA ILE A 18 0.68 -19.73 3.09
C ILE A 18 -0.27 -20.30 4.16
N THR A 19 -1.33 -20.98 3.72
CA THR A 19 -2.33 -21.57 4.62
C THR A 19 -1.72 -22.61 5.55
N GLU A 20 -0.98 -23.57 4.99
CA GLU A 20 -0.36 -24.65 5.77
C GLU A 20 0.70 -24.10 6.72
N HIS A 21 1.49 -23.12 6.27
CA HIS A 21 2.50 -22.44 7.07
C HIS A 21 1.86 -21.75 8.29
N LEU A 22 0.78 -20.98 8.09
CA LEU A 22 0.04 -20.34 9.18
C LEU A 22 -0.61 -21.37 10.12
N ARG A 23 -1.17 -22.46 9.57
CA ARG A 23 -1.79 -23.53 10.36
C ARG A 23 -0.79 -24.19 11.30
N GLN A 24 0.43 -24.46 10.80
CA GLN A 24 1.51 -25.02 11.60
C GLN A 24 1.89 -24.08 12.74
N LEU A 25 2.10 -22.80 12.45
CA LEU A 25 2.49 -21.82 13.47
C LEU A 25 1.38 -21.51 14.47
N MET A 26 0.12 -21.63 14.07
CA MET A 26 -1.01 -21.46 14.99
C MET A 26 -1.00 -22.51 16.11
N MET A 27 -0.46 -23.71 15.86
CA MET A 27 -0.23 -24.73 16.91
C MET A 27 0.87 -24.34 17.90
N HIS A 28 1.75 -23.40 17.53
CA HIS A 28 2.85 -22.89 18.36
C HIS A 28 2.47 -21.61 19.12
N ARG A 29 1.23 -21.13 18.97
CA ARG A 29 0.72 -19.94 19.67
C ARG A 29 0.80 -20.13 21.19
N ARG A 30 1.50 -19.23 21.87
CA ARG A 30 1.58 -19.21 23.34
C ARG A 30 0.39 -18.46 23.95
N PRO A 31 0.03 -18.73 25.21
CA PRO A 31 -1.06 -18.03 25.89
C PRO A 31 -0.70 -16.60 26.33
N ILE A 32 0.60 -16.27 26.40
CA ILE A 32 1.11 -14.98 26.86
C ILE A 32 1.88 -14.33 25.71
N ILE A 33 1.77 -13.01 25.59
CA ILE A 33 2.52 -12.20 24.62
C ILE A 33 4.02 -12.30 24.95
N ASN A 34 4.83 -12.66 23.96
CA ASN A 34 6.28 -12.59 24.06
C ASN A 34 6.75 -11.19 23.67
N ALA A 35 7.65 -10.59 24.44
CA ALA A 35 8.21 -9.29 24.12
C ALA A 35 8.95 -9.28 22.76
N GLY A 36 9.12 -8.10 22.17
CA GLY A 36 9.95 -7.87 20.98
C GLY A 36 9.19 -7.41 19.73
N ILE A 37 7.97 -7.92 19.49
CA ILE A 37 7.09 -7.43 18.42
C ILE A 37 5.64 -7.41 18.90
N ASN A 38 4.94 -6.31 18.65
CA ASN A 38 3.51 -6.17 18.88
C ASN A 38 2.72 -6.13 17.55
N SER A 39 1.40 -6.09 17.61
CA SER A 39 0.55 -6.06 16.42
C SER A 39 0.77 -4.81 15.56
N ASP A 40 1.00 -3.65 16.17
CA ASP A 40 1.26 -2.39 15.47
C ASP A 40 2.61 -2.43 14.73
N ASP A 41 3.63 -3.09 15.31
CA ASP A 41 4.93 -3.30 14.66
C ASP A 41 4.78 -4.17 13.39
N VAL A 42 3.88 -5.17 13.42
CA VAL A 42 3.57 -6.01 12.23
C VAL A 42 2.82 -5.21 11.18
N ILE A 43 1.89 -4.33 11.57
CA ILE A 43 1.20 -3.43 10.64
C ILE A 43 2.22 -2.48 9.99
N ALA A 44 3.10 -1.87 10.78
CA ALA A 44 4.15 -0.99 10.26
C ALA A 44 5.10 -1.72 9.28
N LEU A 45 5.40 -3.00 9.55
CA LEU A 45 6.15 -3.85 8.63
C LEU A 45 5.37 -4.08 7.33
N TRP A 46 4.07 -4.39 7.42
CA TRP A 46 3.21 -4.57 6.25
C TRP A 46 3.15 -3.30 5.40
N ASP A 47 2.90 -2.14 6.02
CA ASP A 47 2.81 -0.85 5.34
C ASP A 47 4.09 -0.52 4.57
N SER A 48 5.25 -0.71 5.21
CA SER A 48 6.55 -0.51 4.54
C SER A 48 6.72 -1.46 3.36
N LEU A 49 6.42 -2.76 3.52
CA LEU A 49 6.54 -3.72 2.42
C LEU A 49 5.53 -3.45 1.28
N ALA A 50 4.32 -2.99 1.59
CA ALA A 50 3.29 -2.69 0.59
C ALA A 50 3.69 -1.51 -0.31
N HIS A 51 4.46 -0.56 0.26
CA HIS A 51 5.03 0.56 -0.48
C HIS A 51 6.11 0.12 -1.49
N HIS A 52 6.95 -0.86 -1.13
CA HIS A 52 8.05 -1.31 -1.98
C HIS A 52 7.67 -2.42 -2.97
N ASP A 53 6.81 -3.35 -2.56
CA ASP A 53 6.42 -4.53 -3.34
C ASP A 53 4.90 -4.74 -3.32
N THR A 54 4.18 -3.79 -3.91
CA THR A 54 2.71 -3.77 -3.91
C THR A 54 2.10 -5.04 -4.50
N GLN A 55 2.73 -5.67 -5.49
CA GLN A 55 2.19 -6.88 -6.13
C GLN A 55 2.22 -8.08 -5.19
N ARG A 56 3.38 -8.40 -4.60
CA ARG A 56 3.49 -9.51 -3.67
C ARG A 56 2.70 -9.26 -2.39
N GLN A 57 2.70 -8.02 -1.89
CA GLN A 57 1.93 -7.69 -0.69
C GLN A 57 0.42 -7.76 -0.91
N LYS A 58 -0.09 -7.52 -2.13
CA LYS A 58 -1.50 -7.74 -2.44
C LYS A 58 -1.91 -9.21 -2.31
N GLU A 59 -1.02 -10.15 -2.62
CA GLU A 59 -1.28 -11.59 -2.44
C GLU A 59 -1.30 -11.99 -0.96
N LEU A 60 -0.40 -11.41 -0.16
CA LEU A 60 -0.32 -11.64 1.27
C LEU A 60 -1.41 -10.90 2.08
N ALA A 61 -1.95 -9.81 1.55
CA ALA A 61 -2.93 -8.93 2.23
C ALA A 61 -4.20 -9.66 2.67
N THR A 62 -4.64 -10.65 1.90
CA THR A 62 -5.93 -11.29 2.14
C THR A 62 -5.91 -12.22 3.36
N HIS A 63 -4.84 -13.01 3.53
CA HIS A 63 -4.80 -14.10 4.52
C HIS A 63 -3.58 -14.08 5.44
N PHE A 64 -2.40 -13.78 4.90
CA PHE A 64 -1.17 -13.78 5.68
C PHE A 64 -1.16 -12.64 6.69
N TRP A 65 -1.33 -11.39 6.23
CA TRP A 65 -1.19 -10.23 7.10
C TRP A 65 -2.20 -10.19 8.25
N PRO A 66 -3.51 -10.41 8.04
CA PRO A 66 -4.47 -10.45 9.15
C PRO A 66 -4.11 -11.48 10.22
N THR A 67 -3.69 -12.68 9.80
CA THR A 67 -3.29 -13.75 10.73
C THR A 67 -1.95 -13.43 11.41
N ALA A 68 -0.98 -12.90 10.68
CA ALA A 68 0.34 -12.56 11.21
C ALA A 68 0.27 -11.45 12.27
N ILE A 69 -0.58 -10.44 12.07
CA ILE A 69 -0.82 -9.34 13.01
C ILE A 69 -1.31 -9.87 14.37
N GLU A 70 -2.21 -10.85 14.36
CA GLU A 70 -2.74 -11.47 15.57
C GLU A 70 -1.78 -12.50 16.19
N LEU A 71 -1.05 -13.25 15.36
CA LEU A 71 -0.26 -14.41 15.79
C LEU A 71 1.16 -14.03 16.25
N ALA A 72 1.86 -13.14 15.56
CA ALA A 72 3.27 -12.82 15.80
C ALA A 72 3.59 -12.43 17.26
N PRO A 73 2.77 -11.64 17.97
CA PRO A 73 3.03 -11.30 19.37
C PRO A 73 3.08 -12.53 20.30
N TYR A 74 2.37 -13.61 19.96
CA TYR A 74 2.28 -14.84 20.75
C TYR A 74 3.30 -15.92 20.35
N LEU A 75 4.10 -15.68 19.32
CA LEU A 75 5.12 -16.62 18.84
C LEU A 75 6.48 -16.38 19.50
N SER A 76 7.28 -17.45 19.60
CA SER A 76 8.69 -17.36 20.03
C SER A 76 9.55 -16.68 18.95
N ILE A 77 10.80 -16.30 19.26
CA ILE A 77 11.71 -15.72 18.25
C ILE A 77 11.90 -16.69 17.07
N ASP A 78 12.07 -17.98 17.35
CA ASP A 78 12.25 -19.00 16.31
C ASP A 78 10.99 -19.19 15.46
N ASP A 79 9.81 -19.16 16.08
CA ASP A 79 8.55 -19.29 15.37
C ASP A 79 8.19 -18.00 14.60
N ARG A 80 8.61 -16.82 15.07
CA ARG A 80 8.53 -15.56 14.31
C ARG A 80 9.46 -15.57 13.11
N ALA A 81 10.67 -16.11 13.26
CA ALA A 81 11.60 -16.27 12.15
C ALA A 81 10.99 -17.13 11.03
N LYS A 82 10.30 -18.22 11.42
CA LYS A 82 9.52 -19.04 10.49
C LYS A 82 8.35 -18.24 9.90
N LEU A 83 7.53 -17.58 10.73
CA LEU A 83 6.39 -16.79 10.25
C LEU A 83 6.77 -15.80 9.14
N PHE A 84 7.86 -15.07 9.36
CA PHE A 84 8.31 -14.04 8.43
C PHE A 84 9.19 -14.59 7.29
N SER A 85 9.55 -15.88 7.29
CA SER A 85 10.36 -16.47 6.22
C SER A 85 9.72 -16.34 4.84
N LEU A 86 8.38 -16.34 4.79
CA LEU A 86 7.60 -16.11 3.58
C LEU A 86 7.88 -14.73 2.94
N LEU A 87 8.31 -13.72 3.70
CA LEU A 87 8.59 -12.36 3.20
C LEU A 87 9.88 -12.29 2.39
N TRP A 88 10.84 -13.18 2.65
CA TRP A 88 12.12 -13.27 1.93
C TRP A 88 12.30 -14.60 1.19
N GLY A 89 11.19 -15.27 0.87
CA GLY A 89 11.16 -16.44 0.01
C GLY A 89 11.78 -17.69 0.64
N GLU A 90 11.61 -17.85 1.95
CA GLU A 90 12.14 -18.98 2.73
C GLU A 90 13.66 -19.14 2.60
N ASN A 91 14.37 -18.04 2.37
CA ASN A 91 15.82 -18.02 2.36
C ASN A 91 16.35 -18.29 3.78
N ASP A 92 16.95 -19.47 3.98
CA ASP A 92 17.51 -19.92 5.27
C ASP A 92 18.54 -18.92 5.84
N PRO A 93 19.55 -18.45 5.08
CA PRO A 93 20.48 -17.42 5.58
C PRO A 93 19.80 -16.17 6.15
N LEU A 94 18.76 -15.65 5.48
CA LEU A 94 18.02 -14.47 5.96
C LEU A 94 17.18 -14.79 7.20
N THR A 95 16.60 -15.99 7.27
CA THR A 95 15.86 -16.48 8.43
C THR A 95 16.78 -16.61 9.65
N ASP A 96 17.98 -17.14 9.45
CA ASP A 96 19.01 -17.26 10.48
C ASP A 96 19.54 -15.90 10.92
N ALA A 97 19.73 -14.96 9.98
CA ALA A 97 20.10 -13.58 10.30
C ALA A 97 19.02 -12.90 11.16
N TYR A 98 17.74 -12.99 10.78
CA TYR A 98 16.62 -12.47 11.58
C TYR A 98 16.64 -13.06 12.99
N ARG A 99 16.80 -14.38 13.11
CA ARG A 99 16.86 -15.07 14.40
C ARG A 99 18.04 -14.57 15.24
N HIS A 100 19.24 -14.51 14.66
CA HIS A 100 20.46 -14.04 15.31
C HIS A 100 20.27 -12.63 15.88
N PHE A 101 19.90 -11.65 15.05
CA PHE A 101 19.73 -10.26 15.51
C PHE A 101 18.56 -10.10 16.49
N SER A 102 17.49 -10.89 16.36
CA SER A 102 16.39 -10.91 17.33
C SER A 102 16.82 -11.40 18.70
N TYR A 103 17.70 -12.41 18.78
CA TYR A 103 18.28 -12.85 20.05
C TYR A 103 19.21 -11.80 20.66
N ILE A 104 19.96 -11.05 19.86
CA ILE A 104 20.77 -9.92 20.37
C ILE A 104 19.87 -8.83 20.96
N LEU A 105 18.78 -8.47 20.28
CA LEU A 105 17.79 -7.52 20.81
C LEU A 105 17.15 -8.02 22.12
N GLN A 106 16.85 -9.33 22.21
CA GLN A 106 16.37 -9.93 23.45
C GLN A 106 17.43 -9.88 24.56
N HIS A 107 18.71 -10.10 24.23
CA HIS A 107 19.82 -10.01 25.17
C HIS A 107 19.99 -8.58 25.73
N LEU A 108 19.71 -7.57 24.90
CA LEU A 108 19.62 -6.16 25.29
C LEU A 108 18.31 -5.80 26.02
N SER A 109 17.47 -6.79 26.34
CA SER A 109 16.16 -6.61 27.00
C SER A 109 15.23 -5.65 26.26
N GLY A 110 15.37 -5.52 24.93
CA GLY A 110 14.59 -4.59 24.12
C GLY A 110 14.87 -3.10 24.38
N ALA A 111 16.03 -2.76 24.96
CA ALA A 111 16.41 -1.37 25.20
C ALA A 111 16.53 -0.58 23.87
N GLN A 112 15.89 0.59 23.81
CA GLN A 112 15.92 1.47 22.63
C GLN A 112 17.19 2.34 22.56
N GLN A 113 17.90 2.47 23.68
CA GLN A 113 19.11 3.28 23.78
C GLN A 113 20.18 2.49 24.53
N LEU A 114 21.44 2.72 24.17
CA LEU A 114 22.61 2.10 24.75
C LEU A 114 23.73 3.11 24.87
N LEU A 115 24.55 2.98 25.92
CA LEU A 115 25.83 3.68 26.03
C LEU A 115 26.93 2.72 25.57
N ALA A 116 27.70 3.13 24.57
CA ALA A 116 28.82 2.38 24.04
C ALA A 116 30.15 3.09 24.41
N PRO A 117 31.26 2.34 24.56
CA PRO A 117 32.55 2.93 24.86
C PRO A 117 33.08 3.75 23.67
N LEU A 118 33.91 4.75 23.96
CA LEU A 118 34.51 5.62 22.94
C LEU A 118 35.39 4.84 21.93
N SER A 119 35.89 3.67 22.33
CA SER A 119 36.67 2.76 21.48
C SER A 119 35.92 2.28 20.22
N VAL A 120 34.59 2.46 20.18
CA VAL A 120 33.74 2.19 19.01
C VAL A 120 34.00 3.19 17.87
N LEU A 121 34.57 4.36 18.17
CA LEU A 121 34.78 5.45 17.21
C LEU A 121 36.26 5.80 17.00
N VAL A 122 37.08 5.63 18.04
CA VAL A 122 38.50 6.01 18.01
C VAL A 122 39.36 4.95 18.69
N ASP A 123 40.66 4.94 18.37
CA ASP A 123 41.65 4.10 19.05
C ASP A 123 42.14 4.75 20.36
N ASP A 124 43.08 4.07 21.02
CA ASP A 124 43.72 4.55 22.25
C ASP A 124 44.47 5.88 22.06
N THR A 125 44.78 6.27 20.81
CA THR A 125 45.41 7.55 20.46
C THR A 125 44.42 8.63 20.01
N LEU A 126 43.12 8.37 20.14
CA LEU A 126 42.02 9.24 19.70
C LEU A 126 42.00 9.48 18.18
N LEU A 127 42.60 8.59 17.39
CA LEU A 127 42.48 8.62 15.94
C LEU A 127 41.25 7.83 15.51
N PRO A 128 40.55 8.24 14.43
CA PRO A 128 39.40 7.52 13.92
C PRO A 128 39.73 6.06 13.59
N THR A 129 38.93 5.14 14.12
CA THR A 129 39.04 3.70 13.81
C THR A 129 38.01 3.28 12.77
N ASN A 130 38.20 2.10 12.19
CA ASN A 130 37.17 1.39 11.42
C ASN A 130 36.11 0.84 12.39
N GLY A 131 35.35 1.77 12.96
CA GLY A 131 34.36 1.60 14.02
C GLY A 131 32.97 1.21 13.52
N VAL A 132 31.95 1.48 14.35
CA VAL A 132 30.52 1.33 13.98
C VAL A 132 30.10 2.24 12.80
N MET A 133 30.88 3.29 12.52
CA MET A 133 30.68 4.17 11.36
C MET A 133 31.12 3.53 10.04
N ASN A 134 31.94 2.48 10.07
CA ASN A 134 32.38 1.78 8.87
C ASN A 134 31.38 0.67 8.51
N ILE A 135 30.74 0.80 7.35
CA ILE A 135 29.76 -0.15 6.82
C ILE A 135 30.40 -1.53 6.56
N ALA A 136 31.70 -1.58 6.28
CA ALA A 136 32.42 -2.82 6.02
C ALA A 136 32.56 -3.73 7.26
N THR A 137 32.42 -3.17 8.47
CA THR A 137 32.58 -3.90 9.75
C THR A 137 31.64 -5.09 9.88
N LEU A 138 30.46 -5.04 9.25
CA LEU A 138 29.53 -6.19 9.25
C LEU A 138 30.11 -7.42 8.54
N GLY A 139 31.09 -7.24 7.64
CA GLY A 139 31.76 -8.32 6.93
C GLY A 139 32.58 -9.24 7.83
N ASP A 140 32.98 -8.76 9.01
CA ASP A 140 33.79 -9.49 9.97
C ASP A 140 32.92 -10.34 10.93
N LEU A 141 31.59 -10.27 10.86
CA LEU A 141 30.69 -11.00 11.76
C LEU A 141 31.02 -12.51 11.80
N ASN A 142 31.08 -13.08 13.01
CA ASN A 142 31.47 -14.47 13.28
C ASN A 142 32.94 -14.81 12.96
N THR A 143 33.80 -13.81 12.78
CA THR A 143 35.25 -14.01 12.61
C THR A 143 36.02 -13.54 13.85
N PRO A 144 37.28 -13.97 14.04
CA PRO A 144 38.13 -13.44 15.11
C PRO A 144 38.51 -11.97 14.95
N ALA A 145 38.24 -11.34 13.78
CA ALA A 145 38.44 -9.91 13.58
C ALA A 145 37.31 -9.06 14.19
N ASP A 146 36.18 -9.68 14.54
CA ASP A 146 35.03 -9.00 15.14
C ASP A 146 35.26 -8.77 16.64
N ASN A 147 35.43 -7.51 17.01
CA ASN A 147 35.81 -7.13 18.37
C ASN A 147 34.61 -7.18 19.31
N PRO A 148 34.73 -7.79 20.51
CA PRO A 148 33.70 -7.71 21.54
C PRO A 148 33.69 -6.33 22.20
N ILE A 149 32.49 -5.80 22.43
CA ILE A 149 32.21 -4.49 23.00
C ILE A 149 31.24 -4.65 24.17
N GLN A 150 31.52 -3.94 25.27
CA GLN A 150 30.62 -3.87 26.42
C GLN A 150 29.77 -2.61 26.31
N VAL A 151 28.46 -2.78 26.17
CA VAL A 151 27.50 -1.66 26.15
C VAL A 151 26.64 -1.67 27.40
N LEU A 152 26.09 -0.51 27.76
CA LEU A 152 25.14 -0.37 28.86
C LEU A 152 23.75 -0.06 28.28
N PRO A 153 22.81 -1.03 28.27
CA PRO A 153 21.43 -0.78 27.87
C PRO A 153 20.76 0.24 28.82
N LEU A 154 19.99 1.17 28.26
CA LEU A 154 19.20 2.13 29.02
C LEU A 154 17.74 1.65 29.09
N ILE A 155 17.29 1.29 30.29
CA ILE A 155 15.92 0.82 30.55
C ILE A 155 15.25 1.84 31.46
N SER A 156 14.18 2.48 30.97
CA SER A 156 13.44 3.51 31.72
C SER A 156 14.35 4.61 32.28
N GLY A 157 15.34 5.05 31.50
CA GLY A 157 16.31 6.09 31.86
C GLY A 157 17.46 5.65 32.77
N HIS A 158 17.48 4.39 33.22
CA HIS A 158 18.54 3.86 34.09
C HIS A 158 19.46 2.92 33.33
N THR A 159 20.74 2.96 33.65
CA THR A 159 21.73 2.04 33.08
C THR A 159 21.57 0.65 33.68
N ALA A 160 21.36 -0.34 32.82
CA ALA A 160 21.36 -1.74 33.19
C ALA A 160 22.80 -2.27 33.33
N LYS A 161 22.93 -3.56 33.66
CA LYS A 161 24.23 -4.25 33.65
C LYS A 161 24.82 -4.20 32.25
N TYR A 162 26.15 -4.16 32.18
CA TYR A 162 26.83 -4.23 30.89
C TYR A 162 26.48 -5.54 30.18
N VAL A 163 26.30 -5.43 28.88
CA VAL A 163 26.01 -6.53 27.96
C VAL A 163 27.14 -6.56 26.95
N THR A 164 27.71 -7.74 26.71
CA THR A 164 28.74 -7.92 25.70
C THR A 164 28.09 -8.30 24.38
N LEU A 165 28.40 -7.57 23.32
CA LEU A 165 28.07 -7.91 21.93
C LEU A 165 29.25 -7.57 21.04
N SER A 166 29.24 -8.05 19.81
CA SER A 166 30.26 -7.74 18.81
C SER A 166 30.08 -6.35 18.19
N GLN A 167 31.16 -5.83 17.61
CA GLN A 167 31.12 -4.58 16.87
C GLN A 167 30.27 -4.70 15.60
N ALA A 168 30.32 -5.85 14.91
CA ALA A 168 29.49 -6.10 13.74
C ALA A 168 27.98 -6.12 14.09
N GLU A 169 27.59 -6.77 15.20
CA GLU A 169 26.20 -6.76 15.68
C GLU A 169 25.71 -5.34 16.00
N LEU A 170 26.53 -4.55 16.69
CA LEU A 170 26.22 -3.15 16.99
C LEU A 170 26.10 -2.33 15.70
N THR A 171 27.01 -2.57 14.74
CA THR A 171 27.03 -1.88 13.45
C THR A 171 25.75 -2.12 12.66
N LEU A 172 25.16 -3.32 12.70
CA LEU A 172 23.87 -3.55 12.03
C LEU A 172 22.69 -2.98 12.84
N LEU A 173 22.64 -3.23 14.15
CA LEU A 173 21.48 -2.88 14.99
C LEU A 173 21.36 -1.37 15.29
N ALA A 174 22.46 -0.62 15.31
CA ALA A 174 22.45 0.80 15.67
C ALA A 174 21.79 1.65 14.56
N VAL A 175 20.61 2.21 14.82
CA VAL A 175 19.92 3.11 13.88
C VAL A 175 20.54 4.51 13.89
N GLU A 176 20.95 4.99 15.06
CA GLU A 176 21.40 6.36 15.27
C GLU A 176 22.60 6.39 16.22
N LEU A 177 23.60 7.19 15.88
CA LEU A 177 24.74 7.52 16.75
C LEU A 177 24.62 8.99 17.16
N LYS A 178 24.44 9.24 18.46
CA LYS A 178 24.35 10.60 19.02
C LYS A 178 25.72 11.08 19.47
N ILE A 179 26.23 12.12 18.82
CA ILE A 179 27.49 12.77 19.16
C ILE A 179 27.17 14.16 19.73
N PRO A 180 27.31 14.40 21.05
CA PRO A 180 27.14 15.73 21.60
C PRO A 180 28.25 16.65 21.09
N LEU A 181 27.88 17.87 20.69
CA LEU A 181 28.86 18.89 20.29
C LEU A 181 29.30 19.68 21.53
N ASP A 182 30.62 19.81 21.72
CA ASP A 182 31.19 20.51 22.88
C ASP A 182 30.97 22.03 22.85
N LYS A 183 30.53 22.59 21.72
CA LYS A 183 30.34 24.03 21.53
C LYS A 183 29.00 24.31 20.85
N PRO A 184 28.30 25.39 21.25
CA PRO A 184 27.09 25.82 20.56
C PRO A 184 27.40 26.27 19.14
N ALA A 185 26.36 26.31 18.30
CA ALA A 185 26.45 26.87 16.97
C ALA A 185 26.88 28.35 17.03
N ARG A 186 27.61 28.82 16.00
CA ARG A 186 28.01 30.24 15.90
C ARG A 186 26.82 31.17 15.71
N GLU A 187 25.79 30.66 15.04
CA GLU A 187 24.56 31.35 14.73
C GLU A 187 23.49 30.89 15.70
N SER A 188 22.93 31.82 16.48
CA SER A 188 21.95 31.53 17.54
C SER A 188 20.72 30.75 17.06
N ALA A 189 20.28 30.97 15.81
CA ALA A 189 19.17 30.26 15.20
C ALA A 189 19.38 28.74 15.09
N PHE A 190 20.63 28.26 15.17
CA PHE A 190 20.98 26.85 15.07
C PHE A 190 21.34 26.20 16.41
N GLU A 191 21.31 26.92 17.52
CA GLU A 191 21.65 26.35 18.85
C GLU A 191 20.70 25.22 19.25
N SER A 192 19.42 25.32 18.88
CA SER A 192 18.40 24.30 19.15
C SER A 192 18.20 23.32 18.00
N VAL A 193 19.12 23.28 17.03
CA VAL A 193 18.99 22.46 15.81
C VAL A 193 19.87 21.23 15.92
N GLU A 194 19.24 20.08 15.71
CA GLU A 194 19.94 18.81 15.60
C GLU A 194 20.28 18.54 14.12
N LEU A 195 21.53 18.15 13.86
CA LEU A 195 21.98 17.75 12.53
C LEU A 195 22.01 16.23 12.46
N LEU A 196 21.22 15.67 11.55
CA LEU A 196 21.23 14.24 11.24
C LEU A 196 21.99 14.03 9.93
N ASN A 197 23.01 13.18 9.98
CA ASN A 197 23.75 12.76 8.79
C ASN A 197 23.40 11.32 8.45
N PHE A 198 22.96 11.08 7.22
CA PHE A 198 22.78 9.73 6.72
C PHE A 198 24.12 9.16 6.21
N PRO A 199 24.40 7.86 6.45
CA PRO A 199 25.52 7.21 5.81
C PRO A 199 25.34 7.30 4.29
N ASP A 200 26.45 7.33 3.58
CA ASP A 200 26.46 7.63 2.16
C ASP A 200 25.59 6.65 1.35
N ALA A 201 24.68 7.21 0.56
CA ALA A 201 23.75 6.46 -0.29
C ALA A 201 24.41 5.90 -1.56
N ARG A 202 25.73 6.09 -1.76
CA ARG A 202 26.59 5.49 -2.83
C ARG A 202 26.62 3.94 -2.86
N GLY A 203 25.67 3.30 -2.21
CA GLY A 203 25.74 1.96 -1.66
C GLY A 203 25.59 0.81 -2.66
N SER A 204 25.08 1.02 -3.87
CA SER A 204 24.78 -0.14 -4.74
C SER A 204 26.04 -0.81 -5.28
N GLN A 205 27.13 -0.07 -5.57
CA GLN A 205 28.39 -0.66 -6.05
C GLN A 205 29.56 -0.48 -5.07
N THR A 206 29.61 0.59 -4.28
CA THR A 206 30.70 0.79 -3.31
C THR A 206 30.63 -0.22 -2.17
N ILE A 207 29.43 -0.57 -1.67
CA ILE A 207 29.31 -1.55 -0.58
C ILE A 207 29.69 -2.97 -1.05
N PRO A 208 29.22 -3.48 -2.21
CA PRO A 208 29.69 -4.77 -2.73
C PRO A 208 31.19 -4.79 -3.00
N ALA A 209 31.76 -3.73 -3.57
CA ALA A 209 33.21 -3.65 -3.80
C ALA A 209 34.01 -3.64 -2.48
N LEU A 210 33.54 -2.91 -1.46
CA LEU A 210 34.16 -2.92 -0.13
C LEU A 210 34.02 -4.27 0.60
N MET A 211 33.07 -5.10 0.19
CA MET A 211 32.68 -6.34 0.87
C MET A 211 32.82 -7.58 -0.02
N GLU A 212 33.56 -7.48 -1.14
CA GLU A 212 33.75 -8.57 -2.11
C GLU A 212 34.39 -9.81 -1.44
N ASN A 213 35.21 -9.58 -0.42
CA ASN A 213 35.88 -10.61 0.38
C ASN A 213 35.33 -10.72 1.81
N ALA A 214 34.12 -10.21 2.08
CA ALA A 214 33.52 -10.30 3.41
C ALA A 214 33.31 -11.76 3.83
N ALA A 215 33.72 -12.10 5.05
CA ALA A 215 33.55 -13.44 5.59
C ALA A 215 32.07 -13.76 5.85
N TYR A 216 31.28 -12.74 6.24
CA TYR A 216 29.84 -12.88 6.41
C TYR A 216 29.09 -12.66 5.08
N PRO A 217 28.42 -13.70 4.51
CA PRO A 217 27.87 -13.64 3.15
C PRO A 217 26.77 -12.59 2.94
N LEU A 218 26.00 -12.27 3.98
CA LEU A 218 24.88 -11.34 3.91
C LEU A 218 25.30 -9.88 4.20
N ALA A 219 26.58 -9.64 4.47
CA ALA A 219 27.04 -8.35 4.97
C ALA A 219 26.75 -7.21 3.99
N SER A 220 27.07 -7.40 2.70
CA SER A 220 26.79 -6.40 1.65
C SER A 220 25.28 -6.11 1.53
N LEU A 221 24.46 -7.16 1.45
CA LEU A 221 23.01 -7.06 1.32
C LEU A 221 22.36 -6.34 2.50
N LEU A 222 22.72 -6.70 3.74
CA LEU A 222 22.15 -6.10 4.95
C LEU A 222 22.60 -4.65 5.14
N SER A 223 23.87 -4.34 4.82
CA SER A 223 24.39 -2.97 4.85
C SER A 223 23.68 -2.05 3.85
N GLN A 224 23.49 -2.51 2.61
CA GLN A 224 22.71 -1.78 1.61
C GLN A 224 21.26 -1.58 2.05
N ALA A 225 20.63 -2.66 2.53
CA ALA A 225 19.25 -2.61 3.01
C ALA A 225 19.07 -1.62 4.17
N LYS A 226 20.01 -1.61 5.12
CA LYS A 226 20.01 -0.67 6.24
C LYS A 226 20.11 0.76 5.76
N ASN A 227 21.07 1.08 4.90
CA ASN A 227 21.25 2.46 4.41
C ASN A 227 20.01 2.98 3.68
N ALA A 228 19.39 2.14 2.85
CA ALA A 228 18.14 2.49 2.18
C ALA A 228 16.98 2.70 3.17
N TYR A 229 16.89 1.86 4.21
CA TYR A 229 15.84 1.92 5.23
C TYR A 229 15.92 3.16 6.13
N LEU A 230 17.13 3.66 6.43
CA LEU A 230 17.29 4.76 7.39
C LEU A 230 16.49 6.01 6.99
N LEU A 231 16.62 6.50 5.76
CA LEU A 231 15.89 7.70 5.33
C LEU A 231 14.37 7.50 5.41
N GLU A 232 13.88 6.34 4.98
CA GLU A 232 12.47 5.98 5.03
C GLU A 232 11.95 5.93 6.46
N ARG A 233 12.70 5.35 7.39
CA ARG A 233 12.34 5.33 8.82
C ARG A 233 12.10 6.75 9.36
N TYR A 234 13.01 7.68 9.09
CA TYR A 234 12.87 9.07 9.54
C TYR A 234 11.74 9.81 8.80
N THR A 235 11.42 9.37 7.57
CA THR A 235 10.29 9.87 6.78
C THR A 235 8.97 9.44 7.41
N ASN A 236 8.81 8.16 7.72
CA ASN A 236 7.58 7.60 8.32
C ASN A 236 7.31 8.21 9.70
N GLN A 237 8.36 8.47 10.47
CA GLN A 237 8.26 9.11 11.78
C GLN A 237 8.17 10.65 11.69
N GLN A 238 8.27 11.23 10.48
CA GLN A 238 8.30 12.67 10.22
C GLN A 238 9.24 13.45 11.15
N GLN A 239 10.39 12.85 11.47
CA GLN A 239 11.34 13.43 12.42
C GLN A 239 12.15 14.57 11.79
N ILE A 240 12.34 14.54 10.47
CA ILE A 240 13.10 15.54 9.72
C ILE A 240 12.20 16.71 9.30
N ASN A 241 12.68 17.94 9.55
CA ASN A 241 12.00 19.15 9.08
C ASN A 241 12.47 19.55 7.67
N LEU A 242 13.79 19.65 7.49
CA LEU A 242 14.45 20.03 6.25
C LEU A 242 15.43 18.94 5.84
N LEU A 243 15.45 18.61 4.55
CA LEU A 243 16.36 17.62 3.98
C LEU A 243 17.32 18.30 3.00
N LEU A 244 18.60 18.30 3.35
CA LEU A 244 19.68 18.86 2.54
C LEU A 244 20.33 17.75 1.70
N VAL A 245 20.35 17.93 0.39
CA VAL A 245 20.97 17.00 -0.58
C VAL A 245 22.14 17.69 -1.25
N CYS A 246 23.36 17.25 -0.94
CA CYS A 246 24.56 17.73 -1.62
C CYS A 246 24.76 17.03 -2.97
N THR A 247 24.54 15.71 -2.99
CA THR A 247 24.54 14.89 -4.21
C THR A 247 23.53 13.78 -4.00
N ALA A 248 22.60 13.62 -4.95
CA ALA A 248 21.54 12.63 -4.83
C ALA A 248 22.05 11.24 -5.24
N THR A 249 22.73 11.14 -6.38
CA THR A 249 23.39 9.90 -6.82
C THR A 249 24.41 10.17 -7.93
N ASP A 250 25.46 9.37 -7.94
CA ASP A 250 26.49 9.28 -8.97
C ASP A 250 26.29 8.05 -9.90
N GLN A 251 25.24 7.26 -9.67
CA GLN A 251 24.95 6.03 -10.41
C GLN A 251 23.60 6.08 -11.12
N ARG A 252 23.60 5.66 -12.39
CA ARG A 252 22.38 5.64 -13.19
C ARG A 252 21.34 4.62 -12.69
N SER A 253 21.79 3.49 -12.13
CA SER A 253 20.93 2.44 -11.57
C SER A 253 20.11 2.94 -10.37
N GLU A 254 20.68 3.82 -9.55
CA GLU A 254 20.08 4.31 -8.30
C GLU A 254 19.11 5.48 -8.51
N ILE A 255 19.09 6.10 -9.71
CA ILE A 255 18.19 7.23 -9.99
C ILE A 255 16.76 6.90 -9.57
N LYS A 256 16.25 5.72 -9.92
CA LYS A 256 14.86 5.35 -9.62
C LYS A 256 14.60 5.18 -8.12
N SER A 257 15.48 4.49 -7.40
CA SER A 257 15.30 4.22 -5.97
C SER A 257 15.45 5.51 -5.15
N THR A 258 16.50 6.29 -5.40
CA THR A 258 16.73 7.58 -4.73
C THR A 258 15.61 8.58 -5.03
N SER A 259 15.14 8.65 -6.28
CA SER A 259 14.04 9.58 -6.61
C SER A 259 12.73 9.20 -5.94
N LYS A 260 12.43 7.89 -5.83
CA LYS A 260 11.27 7.42 -5.08
C LYS A 260 11.37 7.77 -3.59
N ALA A 261 12.53 7.56 -2.98
CA ALA A 261 12.74 7.88 -1.56
C ALA A 261 12.58 9.39 -1.28
N LEU A 262 13.11 10.26 -2.15
CA LEU A 262 12.96 11.71 -2.02
C LEU A 262 11.52 12.18 -2.31
N ASP A 263 10.87 11.66 -3.34
CA ASP A 263 9.44 11.95 -3.63
C ASP A 263 8.55 11.51 -2.46
N TYR A 264 8.80 10.32 -1.89
CA TYR A 264 8.10 9.84 -0.71
C TYR A 264 8.31 10.75 0.49
N TRP A 265 9.55 11.19 0.75
CA TRP A 265 9.83 12.18 1.80
C TRP A 265 9.08 13.49 1.59
N VAL A 266 9.03 14.01 0.36
CA VAL A 266 8.28 15.23 0.04
C VAL A 266 6.78 15.05 0.29
N LYS A 267 6.19 13.93 -0.16
CA LYS A 267 4.76 13.66 0.03
C LYS A 267 4.39 13.52 1.49
N GLN A 268 5.18 12.78 2.26
CA GLN A 268 4.91 12.54 3.68
C GLN A 268 5.14 13.78 4.54
N THR A 269 6.21 14.55 4.26
CA THR A 269 6.60 15.67 5.12
C THR A 269 6.11 17.02 4.63
N GLN A 270 6.10 17.31 3.32
CA GLN A 270 5.74 18.63 2.80
C GLN A 270 4.28 18.70 2.32
N GLY A 271 3.73 17.56 1.89
CA GLY A 271 2.35 17.41 1.46
C GLY A 271 2.24 16.70 0.12
N GLU A 272 1.15 15.95 -0.05
CA GLU A 272 0.93 15.09 -1.21
C GLU A 272 0.70 15.87 -2.51
N SER A 273 0.02 17.02 -2.43
CA SER A 273 -0.34 17.84 -3.59
C SER A 273 0.37 19.18 -3.66
N VAL A 274 0.49 19.71 -4.88
CA VAL A 274 1.09 21.03 -5.15
C VAL A 274 0.37 22.14 -4.38
N GLN A 275 -0.96 22.06 -4.20
CA GLN A 275 -1.74 23.10 -3.52
C GLN A 275 -1.45 23.18 -2.02
N ILE A 276 -1.05 22.06 -1.41
CA ILE A 276 -0.65 22.03 0.00
C ILE A 276 0.77 22.59 0.11
N ARG A 277 1.68 22.11 -0.74
CA ARG A 277 3.10 22.51 -0.73
C ARG A 277 3.32 23.98 -1.06
N SER A 278 2.56 24.56 -1.98
CA SER A 278 2.70 25.97 -2.40
C SER A 278 2.43 27.00 -1.30
N ARG A 279 1.96 26.58 -0.13
CA ARG A 279 1.73 27.45 1.04
C ARG A 279 3.03 27.79 1.77
N ARG A 280 4.10 27.03 1.55
CA ARG A 280 5.37 27.11 2.29
C ARG A 280 6.54 27.01 1.32
N ASN A 281 7.73 27.33 1.81
CA ASN A 281 8.94 27.11 1.02
C ASN A 281 9.32 25.62 1.03
N PRO A 282 10.01 25.12 0.00
CA PRO A 282 10.34 23.70 -0.08
C PRO A 282 11.32 23.28 1.03
N GLY A 283 10.96 22.22 1.75
CA GLY A 283 11.84 21.61 2.76
C GLY A 283 12.92 20.68 2.19
N LEU A 284 12.77 20.19 0.95
CA LEU A 284 13.81 19.45 0.23
C LEU A 284 14.71 20.43 -0.52
N ILE A 285 16.01 20.41 -0.25
CA ILE A 285 16.93 21.44 -0.72
C ILE A 285 18.19 20.80 -1.28
N TRP A 286 18.51 21.11 -2.53
CA TRP A 286 19.83 20.84 -3.09
C TRP A 286 20.84 21.90 -2.63
N ALA A 287 21.81 21.50 -1.82
CA ALA A 287 22.80 22.38 -1.24
C ALA A 287 24.16 22.20 -1.91
N LEU A 288 24.59 23.17 -2.71
CA LEU A 288 25.90 23.17 -3.35
C LEU A 288 26.91 23.92 -2.48
N THR A 289 28.00 23.25 -2.13
CA THR A 289 29.07 23.78 -1.27
C THR A 289 30.42 23.68 -1.97
N PRO A 290 31.48 24.40 -1.53
CA PRO A 290 32.82 24.29 -2.13
C PRO A 290 33.44 22.88 -2.06
N HIS A 291 32.90 22.02 -1.19
CA HIS A 291 33.34 20.64 -1.00
C HIS A 291 32.52 19.65 -1.83
N ASP A 292 31.60 20.13 -2.67
CA ASP A 292 30.85 19.29 -3.60
C ASP A 292 31.81 18.62 -4.59
N GLN A 293 31.62 17.32 -4.81
CA GLN A 293 32.45 16.51 -5.70
C GLN A 293 32.51 17.07 -7.12
N ARG A 294 31.43 17.70 -7.60
CA ARG A 294 31.37 18.36 -8.92
C ARG A 294 32.39 19.49 -9.05
N ILE A 295 32.67 20.15 -7.93
CA ILE A 295 33.58 21.28 -7.86
C ILE A 295 34.99 20.74 -7.65
N THR A 296 35.20 19.87 -6.67
CA THR A 296 36.53 19.35 -6.32
C THR A 296 37.14 18.46 -7.41
N ALA A 297 36.34 17.71 -8.17
CA ALA A 297 36.83 16.85 -9.25
C ALA A 297 37.34 17.61 -10.48
N ASN A 298 36.95 18.88 -10.62
CA ASN A 298 37.43 19.77 -11.67
C ASN A 298 38.67 20.59 -11.24
N LEU A 299 39.15 20.45 -9.99
CA LEU A 299 40.43 21.04 -9.58
C LEU A 299 41.61 20.16 -10.03
N PRO A 300 42.65 20.75 -10.65
CA PRO A 300 43.87 20.01 -10.95
C PRO A 300 44.55 19.56 -9.66
N LEU A 301 44.76 18.24 -9.51
CA LEU A 301 45.53 17.68 -8.39
C LEU A 301 46.90 18.36 -8.32
N SER A 302 47.20 18.97 -7.18
CA SER A 302 48.47 19.64 -6.92
C SER A 302 49.54 18.68 -6.40
N THR A 303 49.60 17.43 -6.87
CA THR A 303 50.72 16.51 -6.59
C THR A 303 50.80 15.43 -7.68
N PRO A 304 51.93 15.29 -8.40
CA PRO A 304 52.12 14.25 -9.39
C PRO A 304 52.76 13.03 -8.73
N THR A 305 51.95 12.13 -8.18
CA THR A 305 52.42 10.77 -7.89
C THR A 305 51.26 9.81 -8.07
N ASP A 306 51.53 8.79 -8.89
CA ASP A 306 50.71 7.63 -9.22
C ASP A 306 49.62 7.86 -10.27
N ALA A 307 50.09 7.89 -11.52
CA ALA A 307 49.30 7.74 -12.72
C ALA A 307 48.66 6.34 -12.79
N GLN A 308 47.42 6.22 -12.30
CA GLN A 308 46.45 5.23 -12.76
C GLN A 308 45.09 5.92 -12.96
N THR A 309 44.76 6.15 -14.23
CA THR A 309 43.41 6.36 -14.79
C THR A 309 42.41 7.12 -13.90
N HIS A 310 42.53 8.45 -13.84
CA HIS A 310 41.41 9.31 -13.48
C HIS A 310 40.59 9.60 -14.74
N ASP A 311 39.58 8.77 -14.99
CA ASP A 311 38.51 9.13 -15.93
C ASP A 311 37.78 10.36 -15.36
N ALA A 312 38.16 11.52 -15.87
CA ALA A 312 37.71 12.85 -15.46
C ALA A 312 36.27 13.13 -15.93
N ASN A 313 35.32 12.33 -15.45
CA ASN A 313 33.91 12.60 -15.61
C ASN A 313 33.12 11.95 -14.45
N ILE A 314 33.20 12.54 -13.25
CA ILE A 314 32.28 12.19 -12.17
C ILE A 314 30.88 12.58 -12.65
N LYS A 315 30.10 11.59 -13.08
CA LYS A 315 28.73 11.77 -13.58
C LYS A 315 27.80 11.85 -12.38
N ASN A 316 27.26 13.04 -12.10
CA ASN A 316 26.14 13.19 -11.20
C ASN A 316 24.82 13.04 -11.97
N TYR A 317 23.83 12.39 -11.37
CA TYR A 317 22.51 12.22 -11.99
C TYR A 317 21.40 13.02 -11.27
N ASP A 318 21.78 14.02 -10.49
CA ASP A 318 20.85 14.89 -9.76
C ASP A 318 19.77 15.52 -10.64
N GLU A 319 20.10 15.92 -11.86
CA GLU A 319 19.10 16.52 -12.77
C GLU A 319 17.99 15.51 -13.13
N ALA A 320 18.34 14.22 -13.27
CA ALA A 320 17.36 13.16 -13.49
C ALA A 320 16.50 12.92 -12.24
N VAL A 321 17.12 12.97 -11.06
CA VAL A 321 16.42 12.84 -9.78
C VAL A 321 15.46 14.02 -9.54
N GLN A 322 15.92 15.24 -9.76
CA GLN A 322 15.13 16.46 -9.63
C GLN A 322 13.89 16.44 -10.54
N ARG A 323 14.05 16.03 -11.80
CA ARG A 323 12.93 15.87 -12.75
C ARG A 323 11.91 14.84 -12.31
N TYR A 324 12.34 13.78 -11.63
CA TYR A 324 11.44 12.75 -11.13
C TYR A 324 10.68 13.22 -9.89
N VAL A 325 11.38 13.85 -8.94
CA VAL A 325 10.79 14.28 -7.65
C VAL A 325 9.73 15.35 -7.85
N GLY A 326 9.93 16.28 -8.80
CA GLY A 326 8.91 17.26 -9.14
C GLY A 326 9.47 18.59 -9.60
N ASN A 327 8.69 19.65 -9.40
CA ASN A 327 9.01 20.97 -9.95
C ASN A 327 9.86 21.81 -8.97
N PRO A 328 10.84 22.58 -9.48
CA PRO A 328 11.60 23.52 -8.67
C PRO A 328 10.67 24.59 -8.07
N GLY A 329 10.89 24.93 -6.80
CA GLY A 329 10.11 25.90 -6.04
C GLY A 329 8.82 25.34 -5.42
N ASP A 330 8.32 24.20 -5.90
CA ASP A 330 7.21 23.46 -5.26
C ASP A 330 7.75 22.30 -4.42
N SER A 331 8.34 21.31 -5.10
CA SER A 331 8.75 20.05 -4.46
C SER A 331 10.15 20.17 -3.84
N TRP A 332 11.01 21.03 -4.41
CA TRP A 332 12.38 21.21 -3.96
C TRP A 332 12.94 22.60 -4.27
N GLY A 333 13.97 23.01 -3.53
CA GLY A 333 14.73 24.26 -3.73
C GLY A 333 16.23 24.03 -3.94
N THR A 334 16.95 25.10 -4.27
CA THR A 334 18.42 25.08 -4.43
C THR A 334 19.07 26.18 -3.61
N LEU A 335 20.10 25.83 -2.83
CA LEU A 335 20.94 26.77 -2.11
C LEU A 335 22.39 26.67 -2.61
N LEU A 336 22.96 27.82 -2.96
CA LEU A 336 24.34 27.95 -3.43
C LEU A 336 25.17 28.62 -2.33
N ALA A 337 25.98 27.83 -1.63
CA ALA A 337 26.80 28.27 -0.51
C ALA A 337 28.30 28.27 -0.87
N LEU A 338 28.64 28.80 -2.04
CA LEU A 338 30.02 28.80 -2.58
C LEU A 338 30.88 29.96 -2.05
N ASP A 339 30.24 31.07 -1.70
CA ASP A 339 30.85 32.30 -1.21
C ASP A 339 30.17 32.77 0.09
N ALA A 340 30.78 33.73 0.78
CA ALA A 340 30.25 34.26 2.04
C ALA A 340 28.80 34.76 1.92
N ARG A 341 28.47 35.43 0.80
CA ARG A 341 27.09 35.89 0.53
C ARG A 341 26.13 34.75 0.27
N GLY A 342 26.58 33.67 -0.39
CA GLY A 342 25.82 32.43 -0.55
C GLY A 342 25.50 31.78 0.78
N VAL A 343 26.49 31.71 1.68
CA VAL A 343 26.31 31.21 3.05
C VAL A 343 25.32 32.07 3.83
N GLU A 344 25.42 33.41 3.77
CA GLU A 344 24.46 34.32 4.41
C GLU A 344 23.02 34.10 3.91
N ARG A 345 22.83 33.91 2.59
CA ARG A 345 21.51 33.59 2.02
C ARG A 345 20.98 32.24 2.49
N MET A 346 21.84 31.23 2.56
CA MET A 346 21.49 29.91 3.09
C MET A 346 21.06 30.01 4.56
N ILE A 347 21.83 30.71 5.39
CA ILE A 347 21.49 30.96 6.80
C ILE A 347 20.14 31.67 6.91
N SER A 348 19.90 32.72 6.11
CA SER A 348 18.64 33.45 6.12
C SER A 348 17.43 32.59 5.74
N TYR A 349 17.57 31.72 4.74
CA TYR A 349 16.53 30.79 4.33
C TYR A 349 16.26 29.74 5.42
N LEU A 350 17.30 29.05 5.88
CA LEU A 350 17.18 28.00 6.88
C LEU A 350 16.63 28.52 8.21
N SER A 351 17.06 29.71 8.66
CA SER A 351 16.57 30.30 9.91
C SER A 351 15.07 30.59 9.89
N LYS A 352 14.47 30.81 8.71
CA LYS A 352 13.02 30.99 8.58
C LYS A 352 12.26 29.67 8.64
N GLU A 353 12.79 28.61 8.03
CA GLU A 353 12.09 27.32 7.88
C GLU A 353 12.36 26.32 9.02
N ILE A 354 13.41 26.53 9.82
CA ILE A 354 13.79 25.65 10.93
C ILE A 354 12.85 25.76 12.15
N LEU A 355 12.04 26.81 12.22
CA LEU A 355 11.20 27.11 13.38
C LEU A 355 10.28 25.93 13.73
N ARG A 356 10.27 25.57 15.03
CA ARG A 356 9.45 24.47 15.55
C ARG A 356 7.95 24.68 15.27
N ASP A 357 7.51 25.93 15.27
CA ASP A 357 6.13 26.31 15.05
C ASP A 357 5.65 25.86 13.66
N ILE A 358 6.47 26.03 12.61
CA ILE A 358 6.15 25.59 11.24
C ILE A 358 5.91 24.08 11.18
N LYS A 359 6.80 23.30 11.83
CA LYS A 359 6.63 21.84 11.91
C LYS A 359 5.37 21.48 12.70
N SER A 360 5.10 22.18 13.81
CA SER A 360 3.93 21.91 14.65
C SER A 360 2.61 22.22 13.94
N GLU A 361 2.53 23.33 13.20
CA GLU A 361 1.37 23.69 12.38
C GLU A 361 1.11 22.62 11.32
N ARG A 362 2.16 22.17 10.64
CA ARG A 362 2.07 21.12 9.62
C ARG A 362 1.58 19.78 10.18
N LEU A 363 2.14 19.34 11.31
CA LEU A 363 1.68 18.12 11.99
C LEU A 363 0.22 18.26 12.46
N THR A 364 -0.17 19.45 12.92
CA THR A 364 -1.53 19.74 13.35
C THR A 364 -2.51 19.72 12.18
N GLU A 365 -2.12 20.27 11.02
CA GLU A 365 -2.90 20.18 9.77
C GLU A 365 -3.11 18.73 9.34
N GLN A 366 -2.05 17.91 9.33
CA GLN A 366 -2.14 16.49 8.99
C GLN A 366 -3.00 15.71 9.99
N LEU A 367 -2.85 15.99 11.29
CA LEU A 367 -3.67 15.39 12.34
C LEU A 367 -5.15 15.74 12.16
N HIS A 368 -5.48 17.00 11.89
CA HIS A 368 -6.86 17.41 11.60
C HIS A 368 -7.42 16.74 10.35
N GLU A 369 -6.59 16.55 9.31
CA GLU A 369 -6.98 15.83 8.11
C GLU A 369 -7.28 14.36 8.39
N LEU A 370 -6.42 13.68 9.16
CA LEU A 370 -6.66 12.29 9.60
C LEU A 370 -7.91 12.19 10.48
N GLN A 371 -8.12 13.12 11.42
CA GLN A 371 -9.34 13.17 12.22
C GLN A 371 -10.59 13.37 11.34
N ARG A 372 -10.51 14.22 10.32
CA ARG A 372 -11.58 14.45 9.35
C ARG A 372 -11.85 13.18 8.55
N GLU A 373 -10.82 12.52 8.05
CA GLU A 373 -10.96 11.27 7.29
C GLU A 373 -11.60 10.17 8.13
N LEU A 374 -11.10 9.95 9.35
CA LEU A 374 -11.69 8.97 10.27
C LEU A 374 -13.13 9.32 10.62
N THR A 375 -13.41 10.57 11.00
CA THR A 375 -14.73 10.97 11.52
C THR A 375 -15.77 11.13 10.42
N ASN A 376 -15.42 11.82 9.32
CA ASN A 376 -16.37 12.26 8.30
C ASN A 376 -16.46 11.31 7.11
N ASN A 377 -15.42 10.51 6.83
CA ASN A 377 -15.42 9.54 5.74
C ASN A 377 -15.66 8.13 6.29
N LEU A 378 -14.71 7.60 7.07
CA LEU A 378 -14.73 6.19 7.48
C LEU A 378 -15.85 5.86 8.49
N PHE A 379 -15.97 6.64 9.57
CA PHE A 379 -16.92 6.37 10.65
C PHE A 379 -18.26 7.11 10.51
N ALA A 380 -18.38 8.10 9.63
CA ALA A 380 -19.61 8.89 9.50
C ALA A 380 -20.85 8.05 9.17
N GLY A 381 -20.70 7.05 8.30
CA GLY A 381 -21.80 6.13 7.94
C GLY A 381 -22.23 5.21 9.09
N TRP A 382 -21.34 4.96 10.06
CA TRP A 382 -21.58 4.10 11.22
C TRP A 382 -22.08 4.89 12.43
N TYR A 383 -21.76 6.18 12.51
CA TYR A 383 -22.19 7.09 13.58
C TYR A 383 -23.01 8.25 13.03
N GLN A 384 -24.32 8.03 12.89
CA GLN A 384 -25.27 9.11 12.67
C GLN A 384 -25.98 9.44 13.99
N PRO A 385 -25.70 10.60 14.63
CA PRO A 385 -26.66 11.14 15.57
C PRO A 385 -27.97 11.38 14.79
N SER A 386 -29.13 11.22 15.41
CA SER A 386 -30.44 11.44 14.78
C SER A 386 -30.54 12.88 14.26
N VAL A 387 -30.17 13.12 12.99
CA VAL A 387 -30.14 14.44 12.35
C VAL A 387 -31.53 14.74 11.80
N THR A 388 -32.14 15.83 12.25
CA THR A 388 -33.46 16.30 11.81
C THR A 388 -33.48 16.79 10.34
N ASP A 389 -32.32 17.05 9.75
CA ASP A 389 -32.12 17.65 8.40
C ASP A 389 -31.36 16.75 7.39
N GLU A 390 -31.44 15.42 7.52
CA GLU A 390 -30.71 14.49 6.64
C GLU A 390 -30.98 14.72 5.14
N ARG A 391 -32.23 15.03 4.76
CA ARG A 391 -32.59 15.32 3.36
C ARG A 391 -31.85 16.55 2.81
N GLN A 392 -31.69 17.61 3.60
CA GLN A 392 -30.97 18.81 3.15
C GLN A 392 -29.47 18.53 2.99
N GLN A 393 -28.89 17.71 3.86
CA GLN A 393 -27.51 17.28 3.73
C GLN A 393 -27.29 16.48 2.45
N LYS A 394 -28.16 15.50 2.15
CA LYS A 394 -28.12 14.73 0.91
C LYS A 394 -28.27 15.62 -0.33
N GLN A 395 -29.15 16.63 -0.30
CA GLN A 395 -29.27 17.62 -1.38
C GLN A 395 -27.96 18.38 -1.64
N ARG A 396 -27.26 18.83 -0.58
CA ARG A 396 -25.95 19.48 -0.74
C ARG A 396 -24.91 18.53 -1.34
N ILE A 397 -24.91 17.26 -0.94
CA ILE A 397 -24.02 16.24 -1.50
C ILE A 397 -24.27 16.07 -3.00
N VAL A 398 -25.54 16.00 -3.42
CA VAL A 398 -25.94 15.94 -4.84
C VAL A 398 -25.41 17.14 -5.61
N GLU A 399 -25.59 18.36 -5.10
CA GLU A 399 -25.09 19.58 -5.77
C GLU A 399 -23.57 19.58 -5.96
N ILE A 400 -22.82 19.15 -4.93
CA ILE A 400 -21.36 19.05 -4.98
C ILE A 400 -20.93 18.01 -6.02
N LEU A 401 -21.48 16.79 -5.96
CA LEU A 401 -21.13 15.69 -6.85
C LEU A 401 -21.49 15.99 -8.30
N LEU A 402 -22.70 16.49 -8.56
CA LEU A 402 -23.14 16.84 -9.91
C LEU A 402 -22.27 17.93 -10.51
N LYS A 403 -21.96 18.98 -9.75
CA LYS A 403 -21.11 20.08 -10.24
C LYS A 403 -19.70 19.60 -10.57
N ALA A 404 -19.12 18.73 -9.74
CA ALA A 404 -17.80 18.17 -9.97
C ALA A 404 -17.79 17.27 -11.23
N LEU A 405 -18.68 16.27 -11.28
CA LEU A 405 -18.70 15.26 -12.34
C LEU A 405 -19.15 15.82 -13.70
N GLN A 406 -20.03 16.82 -13.73
CA GLN A 406 -20.51 17.43 -14.98
C GLN A 406 -19.39 18.16 -15.75
N THR A 407 -18.37 18.68 -15.07
CA THR A 407 -17.27 19.39 -15.74
C THR A 407 -16.34 18.47 -16.54
N ARG A 408 -16.40 17.16 -16.31
CA ARG A 408 -15.43 16.17 -16.80
C ARG A 408 -16.10 14.93 -17.40
N THR A 409 -17.15 15.12 -18.19
CA THR A 409 -17.92 14.01 -18.81
C THR A 409 -17.10 13.11 -19.75
N GLY A 410 -15.98 13.61 -20.28
CA GLY A 410 -15.10 12.84 -21.18
C GLY A 410 -14.38 11.66 -20.52
N VAL A 411 -14.20 11.68 -19.20
CA VAL A 411 -13.53 10.61 -18.41
C VAL A 411 -14.54 9.79 -17.60
N HIS A 412 -15.83 9.88 -17.92
CA HIS A 412 -16.88 9.19 -17.17
C HIS A 412 -16.78 7.66 -17.26
N GLY A 413 -16.36 7.13 -18.42
CA GLY A 413 -16.15 5.68 -18.59
C GLY A 413 -15.09 5.13 -17.63
N GLU A 414 -13.97 5.86 -17.49
CA GLU A 414 -12.89 5.53 -16.55
C GLU A 414 -13.41 5.50 -15.11
N LEU A 415 -14.23 6.47 -14.70
CA LEU A 415 -14.85 6.46 -13.37
C LEU A 415 -15.67 5.18 -13.14
N LEU A 416 -16.52 4.79 -14.09
CA LEU A 416 -17.37 3.60 -13.95
C LEU A 416 -16.57 2.30 -13.91
N GLU A 417 -15.50 2.20 -14.70
CA GLU A 417 -14.60 1.05 -14.70
C GLU A 417 -13.86 0.92 -13.37
N GLN A 418 -13.37 2.02 -12.80
CA GLN A 418 -12.64 2.02 -11.53
C GLN A 418 -13.54 1.73 -10.31
N LEU A 419 -14.87 1.93 -10.40
CA LEU A 419 -15.81 1.54 -9.34
C LEU A 419 -16.00 0.01 -9.22
N LEU A 420 -15.55 -0.75 -10.21
CA LEU A 420 -15.63 -2.22 -10.24
C LEU A 420 -14.29 -2.87 -9.89
N PRO A 421 -14.30 -4.02 -9.19
CA PRO A 421 -13.10 -4.81 -8.98
C PRO A 421 -12.68 -5.52 -10.28
N SER A 422 -11.40 -5.87 -10.40
CA SER A 422 -10.93 -6.60 -11.58
C SER A 422 -11.44 -8.05 -11.60
N ARG A 423 -11.59 -8.61 -12.81
CA ARG A 423 -12.00 -10.02 -12.99
C ARG A 423 -11.04 -10.99 -12.31
N ASP A 424 -9.74 -10.72 -12.40
CA ASP A 424 -8.70 -11.61 -11.87
C ASP A 424 -8.67 -11.63 -10.34
N GLU A 425 -9.00 -10.51 -9.68
CA GLU A 425 -9.12 -10.44 -8.22
C GLU A 425 -10.29 -11.29 -7.72
N LEU A 426 -11.47 -11.17 -8.33
CA LEU A 426 -12.62 -12.00 -7.96
C LEU A 426 -12.37 -13.49 -8.24
N ARG A 427 -11.69 -13.81 -9.35
CA ARG A 427 -11.31 -15.19 -9.68
C ARG A 427 -10.37 -15.77 -8.62
N ARG A 428 -9.40 -14.99 -8.17
CA ARG A 428 -8.53 -15.39 -7.05
C ARG A 428 -9.39 -15.70 -5.84
N LEU A 429 -10.20 -14.76 -5.37
CA LEU A 429 -11.10 -14.93 -4.21
C LEU A 429 -11.94 -16.22 -4.25
N TYR A 430 -12.52 -16.56 -5.41
CA TYR A 430 -13.31 -17.78 -5.57
C TYR A 430 -12.48 -19.06 -5.37
N LEU A 431 -11.25 -19.08 -5.89
CA LEU A 431 -10.37 -20.23 -5.79
C LEU A 431 -9.85 -20.44 -4.35
N GLN A 432 -9.70 -19.35 -3.58
CA GLN A 432 -9.22 -19.32 -2.18
C GLN A 432 -10.16 -20.04 -1.21
N GLN A 433 -11.47 -19.87 -1.40
CA GLN A 433 -12.47 -20.25 -0.41
C GLN A 433 -12.52 -21.75 -0.09
N HIS A 434 -12.25 -22.61 -1.07
CA HIS A 434 -12.28 -24.06 -0.88
C HIS A 434 -11.04 -24.62 -0.15
N LEU A 435 -10.02 -23.81 0.16
CA LEU A 435 -8.84 -24.27 0.92
C LEU A 435 -9.06 -24.27 2.44
N TYR A 436 -10.06 -23.53 2.93
CA TYR A 436 -10.22 -23.26 4.37
C TYR A 436 -11.40 -23.99 5.03
N LEU A 437 -12.30 -24.59 4.26
CA LEU A 437 -13.49 -25.27 4.80
C LEU A 437 -13.34 -26.79 4.81
N SER A 438 -12.49 -27.33 5.71
CA SER A 438 -12.75 -28.60 6.40
C SER A 438 -11.75 -28.95 7.52
N PRO A 439 -12.00 -28.54 8.77
CA PRO A 439 -11.31 -29.10 9.94
C PRO A 439 -11.76 -30.54 10.30
N ARG A 440 -12.74 -31.13 9.59
CA ARG A 440 -13.32 -32.46 9.90
C ARG A 440 -13.09 -33.57 8.87
N LEU A 441 -12.66 -33.29 7.64
CA LEU A 441 -12.57 -34.33 6.59
C LEU A 441 -11.28 -35.16 6.59
N TYR A 442 -10.22 -34.72 7.28
CA TYR A 442 -8.93 -35.45 7.30
C TYR A 442 -8.92 -36.76 8.10
N GLN A 443 -10.02 -37.13 8.77
CA GLN A 443 -10.12 -38.42 9.49
C GLN A 443 -10.84 -39.53 8.70
N GLN A 444 -11.52 -39.23 7.58
CA GLN A 444 -12.32 -40.24 6.86
C GLN A 444 -11.71 -40.73 5.53
N GLU A 445 -10.80 -39.99 4.91
CA GLU A 445 -10.26 -40.37 3.57
C GLU A 445 -9.09 -41.37 3.60
N LYS A 446 -8.65 -41.86 4.77
CA LYS A 446 -7.64 -42.94 4.85
C LYS A 446 -8.15 -44.34 4.50
N LYS A 447 -9.40 -44.49 4.05
CA LYS A 447 -9.96 -45.77 3.58
C LYS A 447 -10.57 -45.64 2.20
N GLY A 448 -9.73 -45.51 1.17
CA GLY A 448 -10.19 -45.58 -0.21
C GLY A 448 -9.23 -44.95 -1.21
N VAL A 449 -7.92 -45.19 -1.09
CA VAL A 449 -6.95 -44.79 -2.12
C VAL A 449 -6.34 -46.04 -2.73
N ALA A 450 -7.09 -46.63 -3.66
CA ALA A 450 -6.55 -47.51 -4.68
C ALA A 450 -7.38 -47.27 -5.94
N ASP A 451 -6.68 -46.94 -7.02
CA ASP A 451 -7.15 -46.72 -8.38
C ASP A 451 -7.83 -45.37 -8.64
N PHE A 452 -7.15 -44.50 -9.39
CA PHE A 452 -7.63 -43.79 -10.58
C PHE A 452 -6.55 -42.79 -11.05
N PHE A 453 -5.51 -43.31 -11.71
CA PHE A 453 -4.71 -42.52 -12.64
C PHE A 453 -5.31 -42.69 -14.04
N THR A 454 -5.78 -41.61 -14.65
CA THR A 454 -6.07 -41.56 -16.09
C THR A 454 -5.49 -40.27 -16.69
N PRO A 455 -4.91 -40.32 -17.91
CA PRO A 455 -4.06 -39.23 -18.43
C PRO A 455 -4.88 -38.08 -19.03
N LEU A 456 -4.35 -36.87 -18.95
CA LEU A 456 -4.87 -35.65 -19.55
C LEU A 456 -4.95 -35.77 -21.08
N ALA A 457 -6.16 -35.69 -21.63
CA ALA A 457 -6.40 -35.48 -23.05
C ALA A 457 -6.71 -33.99 -23.34
N SER A 458 -6.17 -33.53 -24.46
CA SER A 458 -6.13 -32.17 -25.01
C SER A 458 -7.43 -31.37 -24.92
N THR A 459 -7.38 -30.20 -24.28
CA THR A 459 -8.46 -29.22 -24.24
C THR A 459 -8.19 -28.10 -25.25
N GLU A 460 -8.94 -28.08 -26.36
CA GLU A 460 -8.92 -26.98 -27.33
C GLU A 460 -9.69 -25.76 -26.78
N PRO A 461 -9.19 -24.51 -26.91
CA PRO A 461 -9.68 -23.34 -26.16
C PRO A 461 -11.05 -22.78 -26.58
N PHE A 462 -11.73 -23.40 -27.55
CA PHE A 462 -12.97 -22.87 -28.17
C PHE A 462 -14.13 -23.88 -28.24
N SER A 463 -14.09 -24.99 -27.47
CA SER A 463 -15.22 -25.92 -27.42
C SER A 463 -16.36 -25.42 -26.52
N ILE A 464 -17.60 -25.51 -27.01
CA ILE A 464 -18.83 -25.17 -26.28
C ILE A 464 -19.20 -26.34 -25.37
N GLY A 465 -18.32 -26.68 -24.40
CA GLY A 465 -18.59 -27.51 -23.22
C GLY A 465 -19.53 -28.72 -23.35
N ILE A 466 -19.58 -29.37 -24.50
CA ILE A 466 -20.47 -30.49 -24.84
C ILE A 466 -19.70 -31.38 -25.83
N ASP A 467 -19.04 -32.40 -25.33
CA ASP A 467 -18.52 -33.49 -26.18
C ASP A 467 -19.63 -34.52 -26.39
N ILE A 468 -20.60 -34.19 -27.27
CA ILE A 468 -21.53 -35.19 -27.80
C ILE A 468 -20.83 -35.86 -28.98
N ASP A 469 -20.47 -37.13 -28.80
CA ASP A 469 -20.12 -38.00 -29.91
C ASP A 469 -21.38 -38.35 -30.73
N LEU A 470 -21.66 -37.52 -31.75
CA LEU A 470 -22.82 -37.63 -32.66
C LEU A 470 -22.82 -38.87 -33.57
N PHE A 471 -21.84 -39.77 -33.44
CA PHE A 471 -21.72 -40.99 -34.24
C PHE A 471 -21.68 -42.30 -33.42
N SER A 472 -21.91 -42.24 -32.11
CA SER A 472 -21.91 -43.43 -31.24
C SER A 472 -23.33 -43.95 -30.96
N ASP A 473 -23.70 -45.07 -31.59
CA ASP A 473 -24.94 -45.82 -31.37
C ASP A 473 -24.80 -46.87 -30.24
N LEU A 474 -24.52 -46.45 -29.00
CA LEU A 474 -24.59 -47.36 -27.84
C LEU A 474 -25.26 -46.68 -26.63
N PRO A 475 -26.30 -47.28 -26.03
CA PRO A 475 -26.99 -46.71 -24.89
C PRO A 475 -26.15 -46.85 -23.62
N THR A 476 -25.86 -45.75 -22.93
CA THR A 476 -25.23 -45.73 -21.61
C THR A 476 -26.25 -46.10 -20.51
N PRO A 477 -25.91 -46.98 -19.55
CA PRO A 477 -26.81 -47.38 -18.49
C PRO A 477 -26.90 -46.29 -17.40
N THR A 478 -28.13 -45.98 -16.98
CA THR A 478 -28.42 -45.05 -15.90
C THR A 478 -28.35 -45.81 -14.56
N GLU A 479 -27.33 -45.56 -13.75
CA GLU A 479 -27.38 -45.89 -12.32
C GLU A 479 -27.74 -44.62 -11.51
N PRO A 480 -28.65 -44.72 -10.52
CA PRO A 480 -29.07 -43.58 -9.73
C PRO A 480 -28.02 -43.26 -8.64
N SER A 481 -27.36 -42.12 -8.75
CA SER A 481 -26.50 -41.59 -7.70
C SER A 481 -27.31 -40.88 -6.61
N LEU A 482 -27.07 -41.27 -5.36
CA LEU A 482 -27.61 -40.65 -4.15
C LEU A 482 -27.04 -39.24 -3.98
N THR A 483 -27.90 -38.24 -3.82
CA THR A 483 -27.57 -36.81 -3.79
C THR A 483 -26.87 -36.36 -2.50
N PRO A 484 -25.76 -35.60 -2.59
CA PRO A 484 -25.24 -34.74 -1.53
C PRO A 484 -25.51 -33.26 -1.85
N GLN A 485 -26.78 -32.85 -1.92
CA GLN A 485 -27.15 -31.47 -2.32
C GLN A 485 -26.93 -30.40 -1.25
N ALA A 486 -26.85 -30.75 0.04
CA ALA A 486 -26.84 -29.76 1.13
C ALA A 486 -25.49 -29.08 1.42
N ARG A 487 -24.39 -29.43 0.74
CA ARG A 487 -23.04 -28.91 1.05
C ARG A 487 -22.57 -27.78 0.14
N HIS A 488 -23.07 -27.70 -1.09
CA HIS A 488 -22.62 -26.69 -2.07
C HIS A 488 -23.22 -25.30 -1.85
N ASP A 489 -24.43 -25.23 -1.27
CA ASP A 489 -25.14 -23.96 -1.02
C ASP A 489 -24.40 -23.03 -0.04
N ASN A 490 -23.62 -23.60 0.89
CA ASN A 490 -22.92 -22.80 1.90
C ASN A 490 -21.67 -22.09 1.32
N ASP A 491 -20.97 -22.75 0.40
CA ASP A 491 -19.76 -22.20 -0.22
C ASP A 491 -20.12 -21.02 -1.14
N GLU A 492 -21.18 -21.11 -1.93
CA GLU A 492 -21.58 -20.02 -2.84
C GLU A 492 -22.13 -18.80 -2.08
N ALA A 493 -22.84 -19.02 -0.97
CA ALA A 493 -23.35 -17.96 -0.11
C ALA A 493 -22.22 -17.21 0.62
N GLU A 494 -21.17 -17.92 1.02
CA GLU A 494 -19.98 -17.35 1.61
C GLU A 494 -19.16 -16.60 0.54
N TYR A 495 -19.01 -17.12 -0.69
CA TYR A 495 -18.34 -16.40 -1.79
C TYR A 495 -19.01 -15.05 -2.02
N ALA A 496 -20.35 -15.03 -2.10
CA ALA A 496 -21.13 -13.82 -2.28
C ALA A 496 -20.85 -12.76 -1.20
N ALA A 497 -20.69 -13.19 0.06
CA ALA A 497 -20.36 -12.30 1.17
C ALA A 497 -18.93 -11.74 1.04
N HIS A 498 -17.96 -12.58 0.66
CA HIS A 498 -16.57 -12.16 0.44
C HIS A 498 -16.46 -11.17 -0.73
N VAL A 499 -17.17 -11.40 -1.84
CA VAL A 499 -17.23 -10.46 -2.98
C VAL A 499 -17.78 -9.11 -2.56
N HIS A 500 -18.88 -9.09 -1.79
CA HIS A 500 -19.46 -7.84 -1.31
C HIS A 500 -18.51 -7.07 -0.39
N TYR A 501 -17.88 -7.77 0.56
CA TYR A 501 -16.87 -7.18 1.46
C TYR A 501 -15.66 -6.63 0.69
N TYR A 502 -15.13 -7.42 -0.26
CA TYR A 502 -14.03 -7.00 -1.11
C TYR A 502 -14.38 -5.75 -1.92
N TRP A 503 -15.56 -5.70 -2.52
CA TRP A 503 -16.01 -4.55 -3.28
C TRP A 503 -16.16 -3.28 -2.42
N ILE A 504 -16.67 -3.39 -1.19
CA ILE A 504 -16.71 -2.25 -0.26
C ILE A 504 -15.29 -1.73 0.04
N ASN A 505 -14.34 -2.62 0.30
CA ASN A 505 -12.96 -2.23 0.54
C ASN A 505 -12.31 -1.61 -0.70
N HIS A 506 -12.57 -2.16 -1.89
CA HIS A 506 -12.16 -1.59 -3.17
C HIS A 506 -12.66 -0.15 -3.32
N LEU A 507 -13.95 0.09 -3.09
CA LEU A 507 -14.52 1.45 -3.14
C LEU A 507 -13.86 2.40 -2.13
N ARG A 508 -13.59 1.95 -0.91
CA ARG A 508 -12.95 2.76 0.13
C ARG A 508 -11.50 3.13 -0.18
N GLN A 509 -10.81 2.37 -1.02
CA GLN A 509 -9.44 2.65 -1.46
C GLN A 509 -9.37 3.63 -2.63
N LEU A 510 -10.47 3.87 -3.35
CA LEU A 510 -10.49 4.78 -4.51
C LEU A 510 -10.09 6.24 -4.20
N PRO A 511 -10.52 6.86 -3.09
CA PRO A 511 -10.12 8.23 -2.76
C PRO A 511 -8.61 8.40 -2.55
N ASP A 512 -7.87 7.33 -2.24
CA ASP A 512 -6.42 7.38 -2.02
C ASP A 512 -5.62 7.24 -3.32
N ASN A 513 -6.29 6.93 -4.44
CA ASN A 513 -5.65 6.86 -5.75
C ASN A 513 -5.47 8.27 -6.34
N THR A 514 -4.34 8.91 -6.03
CA THR A 514 -3.99 10.25 -6.53
C THR A 514 -4.00 10.36 -8.06
N ALA A 515 -3.51 9.34 -8.77
CA ALA A 515 -3.50 9.34 -10.23
C ALA A 515 -4.92 9.38 -10.82
N LEU A 516 -5.86 8.67 -10.18
CA LEU A 516 -7.28 8.72 -10.55
C LEU A 516 -7.89 10.09 -10.25
N LEU A 517 -7.57 10.70 -9.09
CA LEU A 517 -8.05 12.04 -8.76
C LEU A 517 -7.57 13.10 -9.76
N GLU A 518 -6.31 13.01 -10.20
CA GLU A 518 -5.73 13.89 -11.21
C GLU A 518 -6.38 13.68 -12.59
N LEU A 519 -6.58 12.42 -13.00
CA LEU A 519 -7.24 12.07 -14.26
C LEU A 519 -8.69 12.58 -14.30
N LEU A 520 -9.43 12.37 -13.22
CA LEU A 520 -10.81 12.84 -13.08
C LEU A 520 -10.88 14.36 -12.89
N GLY A 521 -9.83 14.99 -12.37
CA GLY A 521 -9.82 16.40 -11.99
C GLY A 521 -10.79 16.71 -10.85
N VAL A 522 -10.97 15.77 -9.93
CA VAL A 522 -11.91 15.83 -8.80
C VAL A 522 -11.13 15.79 -7.48
N THR A 523 -11.64 16.45 -6.43
CA THR A 523 -10.98 16.47 -5.11
C THR A 523 -11.25 15.18 -4.32
N LYS A 524 -10.30 14.75 -3.47
CA LYS A 524 -10.45 13.58 -2.57
C LYS A 524 -11.81 13.57 -1.85
N PRO A 525 -12.25 14.66 -1.16
CA PRO A 525 -13.53 14.68 -0.46
C PRO A 525 -14.75 14.42 -1.33
N THR A 526 -14.68 14.76 -2.62
CA THR A 526 -15.79 14.54 -3.55
C THR A 526 -15.94 13.05 -3.88
N ILE A 527 -14.83 12.33 -4.07
CA ILE A 527 -14.87 10.87 -4.28
C ILE A 527 -15.25 10.13 -3.00
N GLU A 528 -14.80 10.59 -1.82
CA GLU A 528 -15.23 10.05 -0.53
C GLU A 528 -16.76 10.09 -0.37
N LEU A 529 -17.38 11.24 -0.70
CA LEU A 529 -18.83 11.39 -0.69
C LEU A 529 -19.51 10.42 -1.67
N LEU A 530 -18.96 10.29 -2.88
CA LEU A 530 -19.51 9.37 -3.90
C LEU A 530 -19.49 7.92 -3.40
N VAL A 531 -18.36 7.47 -2.87
CA VAL A 531 -18.15 6.12 -2.33
C VAL A 531 -19.10 5.84 -1.17
N ALA A 532 -19.23 6.78 -0.23
CA ALA A 532 -20.13 6.64 0.92
C ALA A 532 -21.60 6.46 0.49
N GLU A 533 -22.05 7.18 -0.54
CA GLU A 533 -23.40 7.05 -1.07
C GLU A 533 -23.61 5.74 -1.84
N PHE A 534 -22.59 5.22 -2.54
CA PHE A 534 -22.64 3.91 -3.16
C PHE A 534 -22.74 2.77 -2.15
N ILE A 535 -21.95 2.83 -1.08
CA ILE A 535 -22.04 1.85 0.02
C ILE A 535 -23.40 1.93 0.71
N THR A 536 -23.94 3.13 0.91
CA THR A 536 -25.28 3.29 1.49
C THR A 536 -26.36 2.72 0.55
N ALA A 537 -26.23 2.97 -0.76
CA ALA A 537 -27.14 2.43 -1.76
C ALA A 537 -27.04 0.90 -1.89
N SER A 538 -25.86 0.31 -1.69
CA SER A 538 -25.69 -1.15 -1.73
C SER A 538 -26.44 -1.85 -0.61
N ILE A 539 -26.46 -1.25 0.58
CA ILE A 539 -27.23 -1.71 1.72
C ILE A 539 -28.73 -1.53 1.46
N ARG A 540 -29.16 -0.35 0.97
CA ARG A 540 -30.58 -0.06 0.67
C ARG A 540 -31.18 -1.02 -0.37
N LEU A 541 -30.41 -1.34 -1.41
CA LEU A 541 -30.85 -2.23 -2.51
C LEU A 541 -30.52 -3.71 -2.26
N ASP A 542 -29.97 -4.04 -1.09
CA ASP A 542 -29.60 -5.39 -0.66
C ASP A 542 -28.77 -6.15 -1.71
N ILE A 543 -27.67 -5.52 -2.17
CA ILE A 543 -26.77 -6.11 -3.18
C ILE A 543 -26.19 -7.45 -2.69
N ALA A 544 -25.95 -7.58 -1.37
CA ALA A 544 -25.49 -8.83 -0.77
C ALA A 544 -26.46 -9.99 -1.04
N ARG A 545 -27.78 -9.75 -0.93
CA ARG A 545 -28.79 -10.76 -1.29
C ARG A 545 -28.86 -11.01 -2.79
N ASN A 546 -28.75 -9.97 -3.61
CA ASN A 546 -28.75 -10.12 -5.07
C ASN A 546 -27.56 -10.97 -5.55
N LEU A 547 -26.38 -10.77 -4.95
CA LEU A 547 -25.19 -11.60 -5.19
C LEU A 547 -25.44 -13.05 -4.78
N ARG A 548 -25.95 -13.29 -3.57
CA ARG A 548 -26.29 -14.65 -3.11
C ARG A 548 -27.27 -15.34 -4.05
N GLN A 549 -28.31 -14.63 -4.49
CA GLN A 549 -29.32 -15.19 -5.41
C GLN A 549 -28.75 -15.49 -6.79
N ALA A 550 -27.94 -14.59 -7.36
CA ALA A 550 -27.33 -14.81 -8.66
C ALA A 550 -26.29 -15.95 -8.65
N LEU A 551 -25.63 -16.17 -7.51
CA LEU A 551 -24.59 -17.19 -7.37
C LEU A 551 -25.17 -18.57 -7.02
N ALA A 552 -26.31 -18.65 -6.32
CA ALA A 552 -26.95 -19.89 -5.86
C ALA A 552 -27.65 -20.74 -6.96
N ASP A 553 -27.63 -20.31 -8.22
CA ASP A 553 -28.29 -21.06 -9.30
C ASP A 553 -27.59 -22.41 -9.58
N ASN A 554 -28.33 -23.50 -9.39
CA ASN A 554 -27.94 -24.91 -9.51
C ASN A 554 -27.15 -25.23 -10.79
N GLU A 555 -25.83 -25.21 -10.70
CA GLU A 555 -24.95 -25.66 -11.79
C GLU A 555 -24.90 -27.19 -11.86
N PRO A 556 -24.79 -27.79 -13.07
CA PRO A 556 -24.59 -29.23 -13.20
C PRO A 556 -23.25 -29.62 -12.56
N ALA A 557 -23.25 -30.73 -11.82
CA ALA A 557 -22.13 -31.17 -10.98
C ALA A 557 -20.80 -31.45 -11.72
N ASP A 558 -20.83 -31.56 -13.05
CA ASP A 558 -19.69 -32.01 -13.88
C ASP A 558 -18.81 -30.88 -14.47
N LEU A 559 -18.93 -29.63 -14.01
CA LEU A 559 -18.09 -28.53 -14.51
C LEU A 559 -16.70 -28.50 -13.86
N HIS A 560 -15.66 -28.41 -14.68
CA HIS A 560 -14.29 -28.15 -14.22
C HIS A 560 -14.22 -26.88 -13.36
N ARG A 561 -13.53 -26.97 -12.21
CA ARG A 561 -13.41 -25.90 -11.20
C ARG A 561 -13.01 -24.52 -11.76
N ALA A 562 -12.10 -24.50 -12.73
CA ALA A 562 -11.67 -23.25 -13.38
C ALA A 562 -12.81 -22.60 -14.20
N ALA A 563 -13.59 -23.41 -14.91
CA ALA A 563 -14.75 -22.93 -15.67
C ALA A 563 -15.90 -22.50 -14.73
N LYS A 564 -16.06 -23.19 -13.59
CA LYS A 564 -16.98 -22.78 -12.52
C LYS A 564 -16.61 -21.40 -11.97
N ALA A 565 -15.34 -21.20 -11.61
CA ALA A 565 -14.82 -19.93 -11.14
C ALA A 565 -15.10 -18.79 -12.14
N ASP A 566 -14.80 -19.02 -13.43
CA ASP A 566 -15.04 -18.02 -14.46
C ASP A 566 -16.50 -17.61 -14.61
N ARG A 567 -17.45 -18.54 -14.45
CA ARG A 567 -18.89 -18.25 -14.50
C ARG A 567 -19.35 -17.49 -13.27
N GLN A 568 -18.95 -17.92 -12.08
CA GLN A 568 -19.32 -17.27 -10.82
C GLN A 568 -18.76 -15.84 -10.74
N VAL A 569 -17.53 -15.64 -11.23
CA VAL A 569 -16.94 -14.30 -11.38
C VAL A 569 -17.73 -13.44 -12.37
N SER A 570 -18.10 -13.97 -13.55
CA SER A 570 -18.92 -13.23 -14.50
C SER A 570 -20.26 -12.81 -13.90
N ARG A 571 -20.95 -13.72 -13.18
CA ARG A 571 -22.22 -13.42 -12.50
C ARG A 571 -22.07 -12.33 -11.45
N ALA A 572 -21.04 -12.42 -10.61
CA ALA A 572 -20.72 -11.40 -9.61
C ALA A 572 -20.48 -10.03 -10.27
N LEU A 573 -19.68 -9.97 -11.34
CA LEU A 573 -19.43 -8.74 -12.09
C LEU A 573 -20.68 -8.20 -12.78
N THR A 574 -21.58 -9.05 -13.25
CA THR A 574 -22.86 -8.61 -13.82
C THR A 574 -23.71 -7.91 -12.75
N VAL A 575 -23.85 -8.49 -11.55
CA VAL A 575 -24.63 -7.86 -10.47
C VAL A 575 -24.04 -6.51 -10.06
N LEU A 576 -22.72 -6.45 -9.85
CA LEU A 576 -22.04 -5.20 -9.47
C LEU A 576 -22.06 -4.17 -10.62
N GLY A 577 -21.82 -4.63 -11.85
CA GLY A 577 -21.80 -3.81 -13.05
C GLY A 577 -23.16 -3.22 -13.37
N ASP A 578 -24.24 -4.00 -13.25
CA ASP A 578 -25.61 -3.52 -13.44
C ASP A 578 -25.99 -2.49 -12.37
N PHE A 579 -25.53 -2.68 -11.13
CA PHE A 579 -25.73 -1.68 -10.09
C PHE A 579 -24.99 -0.38 -10.40
N ILE A 580 -23.72 -0.42 -10.80
CA ILE A 580 -22.95 0.81 -11.09
C ILE A 580 -23.45 1.50 -12.36
N ALA A 581 -23.80 0.73 -13.40
CA ALA A 581 -24.24 1.27 -14.69
C ALA A 581 -25.66 1.87 -14.63
N TRP A 582 -26.54 1.33 -13.78
CA TRP A 582 -27.96 1.73 -13.74
C TRP A 582 -28.45 2.24 -12.40
N LEU A 583 -27.62 2.22 -11.36
CA LEU A 583 -27.90 2.76 -10.01
C LEU A 583 -29.17 2.17 -9.36
N GLY A 584 -29.52 0.94 -9.74
CA GLY A 584 -30.73 0.24 -9.30
C GLY A 584 -32.00 0.55 -10.13
N PHE A 585 -31.95 1.46 -11.10
CA PHE A 585 -33.12 1.81 -11.92
C PHE A 585 -33.47 0.77 -12.99
N LEU A 586 -32.59 -0.20 -13.27
CA LEU A 586 -32.85 -1.29 -14.21
C LEU A 586 -34.04 -2.16 -13.77
N GLN A 587 -34.16 -2.41 -12.47
CA GLN A 587 -35.22 -3.22 -11.87
C GLN A 587 -36.56 -2.45 -11.73
N ILE A 588 -36.54 -1.12 -11.96
CA ILE A 588 -37.71 -0.25 -11.86
C ILE A 588 -38.31 -0.07 -13.26
N SER A 589 -39.64 -0.22 -13.37
CA SER A 589 -40.39 0.03 -14.61
C SER A 589 -40.15 1.44 -15.14
N GLU A 590 -40.03 1.60 -16.46
CA GLU A 590 -39.69 2.87 -17.11
C GLU A 590 -40.54 4.05 -16.61
N ASP A 591 -41.86 3.87 -16.44
CA ASP A 591 -42.79 4.93 -16.01
C ASP A 591 -42.48 5.52 -14.63
N LYS A 592 -41.86 4.74 -13.74
CA LYS A 592 -41.53 5.14 -12.37
C LYS A 592 -40.14 5.74 -12.24
N ARG A 593 -39.35 5.76 -13.33
CA ARG A 593 -38.01 6.34 -13.32
C ARG A 593 -38.10 7.88 -13.31
N PRO A 594 -37.04 8.56 -12.84
CA PRO A 594 -36.91 10.02 -12.95
C PRO A 594 -36.99 10.52 -14.39
N ASP A 595 -37.40 11.78 -14.56
CA ASP A 595 -37.42 12.43 -15.87
C ASP A 595 -36.00 12.80 -16.32
N SER A 596 -35.66 12.51 -17.58
CA SER A 596 -34.39 12.93 -18.17
C SER A 596 -34.33 14.45 -18.34
N ARG A 597 -33.21 15.06 -17.97
CA ARG A 597 -32.96 16.50 -18.16
C ARG A 597 -32.52 16.85 -19.59
N ILE A 598 -31.98 15.88 -20.32
CA ILE A 598 -31.51 16.06 -21.69
C ILE A 598 -32.58 15.61 -22.70
N ASN A 599 -33.17 14.44 -22.51
CA ASN A 599 -34.28 13.95 -23.32
C ASN A 599 -35.60 14.40 -22.68
N ARG A 600 -35.92 15.70 -22.83
CA ARG A 600 -37.15 16.27 -22.27
C ARG A 600 -38.38 15.49 -22.72
N GLY A 601 -39.17 15.01 -21.74
CA GLY A 601 -40.37 14.20 -21.97
C GLY A 601 -40.14 12.68 -21.93
N TYR A 602 -38.89 12.22 -21.83
CA TYR A 602 -38.55 10.81 -21.61
C TYR A 602 -37.99 10.59 -20.21
N LYS A 603 -38.06 9.35 -19.75
CA LYS A 603 -37.49 8.91 -18.47
C LYS A 603 -36.01 8.57 -18.64
N ILE A 604 -35.24 8.63 -17.55
CA ILE A 604 -33.82 8.24 -17.58
C ILE A 604 -33.66 6.79 -18.05
N PHE A 605 -32.62 6.53 -18.85
CA PHE A 605 -32.32 5.20 -19.40
C PHE A 605 -33.42 4.62 -20.30
N ALA A 606 -34.42 5.42 -20.69
CA ALA A 606 -35.37 5.01 -21.72
C ALA A 606 -34.64 4.93 -23.07
N GLN A 607 -35.02 3.97 -23.90
CA GLN A 607 -34.47 3.91 -25.26
C GLN A 607 -34.80 5.23 -25.97
N PRO A 608 -33.80 5.95 -26.52
CA PRO A 608 -34.08 7.17 -27.24
C PRO A 608 -35.05 6.85 -28.38
N PRO A 609 -36.01 7.75 -28.67
CA PRO A 609 -36.94 7.51 -29.76
C PRO A 609 -36.10 7.24 -31.01
N LYS A 610 -36.27 6.04 -31.59
CA LYS A 610 -35.67 5.69 -32.87
C LYS A 610 -36.00 6.85 -33.79
N SER A 611 -35.01 7.66 -34.19
CA SER A 611 -35.24 8.77 -35.10
C SER A 611 -35.99 8.18 -36.27
N VAL A 612 -37.23 8.62 -36.47
CA VAL A 612 -38.07 8.14 -37.57
C VAL A 612 -37.44 8.75 -38.80
N SER A 613 -36.39 8.10 -39.28
CA SER A 613 -35.87 8.28 -40.61
C SER A 613 -37.09 8.08 -41.51
N THR A 614 -37.40 9.06 -42.35
CA THR A 614 -38.39 8.93 -43.44
C THR A 614 -38.02 7.82 -44.42
N LEU A 615 -36.83 7.22 -44.25
CA LEU A 615 -36.29 6.07 -44.95
C LEU A 615 -36.77 4.78 -44.28
N GLY A 616 -37.53 3.97 -45.02
CA GLY A 616 -37.98 2.64 -44.59
C GLY A 616 -36.83 1.73 -44.14
N VAL A 617 -37.17 0.64 -43.44
CA VAL A 617 -36.24 -0.29 -42.75
C VAL A 617 -35.06 -0.73 -43.62
N SER A 618 -35.24 -0.88 -44.94
CA SER A 618 -34.23 -1.28 -45.92
C SER A 618 -33.17 -0.21 -46.25
N HIS A 619 -33.43 1.07 -46.02
CA HIS A 619 -32.49 2.17 -46.31
C HIS A 619 -31.63 2.59 -45.10
N ARG A 620 -31.92 2.10 -43.89
CA ARG A 620 -31.11 2.36 -42.68
C ARG A 620 -29.74 1.68 -42.68
N LEU A 621 -29.59 0.56 -43.38
CA LEU A 621 -28.30 -0.14 -43.52
C LEU A 621 -27.36 0.56 -44.51
N THR A 622 -27.86 1.46 -45.36
CA THR A 622 -27.09 2.08 -46.45
C THR A 622 -26.91 3.59 -46.29
N GLN A 623 -27.63 4.25 -45.38
CA GLN A 623 -27.51 5.69 -45.12
C GLN A 623 -27.53 6.01 -43.62
N LEU A 624 -26.48 6.70 -43.15
CA LEU A 624 -26.40 7.27 -41.81
C LEU A 624 -27.24 8.55 -41.73
N ALA A 625 -27.85 8.82 -40.58
CA ALA A 625 -28.55 10.08 -40.34
C ALA A 625 -27.59 11.28 -40.44
N LEU A 626 -28.09 12.41 -40.98
CA LEU A 626 -27.29 13.62 -41.23
C LEU A 626 -26.74 14.30 -39.95
N THR A 627 -27.26 13.94 -38.77
CA THR A 627 -26.74 14.38 -37.47
C THR A 627 -26.45 13.16 -36.60
N PRO A 628 -25.20 12.94 -36.15
CA PRO A 628 -24.89 11.86 -35.24
C PRO A 628 -25.53 12.15 -33.87
N THR A 629 -26.41 11.27 -33.41
CA THR A 629 -26.94 11.34 -32.05
C THR A 629 -25.84 10.90 -31.08
N ASN A 630 -25.42 11.79 -30.17
CA ASN A 630 -24.43 11.45 -29.15
C ASN A 630 -25.08 10.62 -28.02
N SER A 631 -25.29 9.34 -28.29
CA SER A 631 -25.87 8.36 -27.35
C SER A 631 -25.12 8.31 -26.01
N THR A 632 -23.80 8.45 -26.06
CA THR A 632 -22.94 8.44 -24.86
C THR A 632 -23.22 9.65 -23.97
N ALA A 633 -23.38 10.84 -24.55
CA ALA A 633 -23.77 12.03 -23.77
C ALA A 633 -25.14 11.85 -23.11
N PHE A 634 -26.15 11.32 -23.84
CA PHE A 634 -27.46 11.06 -23.24
C PHE A 634 -27.36 10.12 -22.03
N TYR A 635 -26.59 9.04 -22.16
CA TYR A 635 -26.36 8.10 -21.06
C TYR A 635 -25.68 8.75 -19.85
N ILE A 636 -24.59 9.51 -20.06
CA ILE A 636 -23.83 10.13 -18.96
C ILE A 636 -24.71 11.09 -18.15
N TYR A 637 -25.50 11.93 -18.83
CA TYR A 637 -26.35 12.89 -18.12
C TYR A 637 -27.58 12.23 -17.48
N ASP A 638 -28.14 11.19 -18.08
CA ASP A 638 -29.17 10.37 -17.43
C ASP A 638 -28.61 9.67 -16.19
N TRP A 639 -27.38 9.17 -16.26
CA TRP A 639 -26.66 8.58 -15.13
C TRP A 639 -26.45 9.60 -14.00
N LEU A 640 -26.04 10.84 -14.32
CA LEU A 640 -25.91 11.91 -13.34
C LEU A 640 -27.25 12.24 -12.65
N VAL A 641 -28.34 12.33 -13.43
CA VAL A 641 -29.68 12.53 -12.85
C VAL A 641 -30.09 11.34 -11.96
N GLY A 642 -29.81 10.12 -12.41
CA GLY A 642 -30.02 8.90 -11.62
C GLY A 642 -29.22 8.90 -10.31
N LEU A 643 -27.96 9.34 -10.34
CA LEU A 643 -27.11 9.47 -9.16
C LEU A 643 -27.71 10.46 -8.16
N GLY A 644 -28.15 11.63 -8.63
CA GLY A 644 -28.79 12.63 -7.78
C GLY A 644 -30.03 12.08 -7.08
N GLU A 645 -30.88 11.37 -7.82
CA GLU A 645 -32.08 10.75 -7.24
C GLU A 645 -31.73 9.61 -6.26
N MET A 646 -30.76 8.74 -6.61
CA MET A 646 -30.31 7.65 -5.75
C MET A 646 -29.85 8.17 -4.37
N ILE A 647 -29.08 9.25 -4.35
CA ILE A 647 -28.59 9.87 -3.11
C ILE A 647 -29.75 10.42 -2.27
N ILE A 648 -30.77 11.01 -2.91
CA ILE A 648 -31.97 11.48 -2.20
C ILE A 648 -32.77 10.30 -1.63
N GLN A 649 -32.83 9.16 -2.35
CA GLN A 649 -33.50 7.95 -1.89
C GLN A 649 -32.75 7.21 -0.76
N ASN A 650 -31.48 7.53 -0.54
CA ASN A 650 -30.69 6.98 0.57
C ASN A 650 -31.04 7.58 1.93
N VAL A 651 -31.90 8.61 2.00
CA VAL A 651 -32.34 9.20 3.27
C VAL A 651 -32.94 8.13 4.19
N GLY A 652 -32.45 8.04 5.42
CA GLY A 652 -32.88 7.09 6.44
C GLY A 652 -32.19 5.72 6.37
N TYR A 653 -31.34 5.49 5.36
CA TYR A 653 -30.49 4.30 5.28
C TYR A 653 -29.05 4.68 5.64
N SER A 654 -28.46 3.94 6.56
CA SER A 654 -27.03 4.04 6.87
C SER A 654 -26.50 2.72 7.40
N ALA A 655 -25.18 2.53 7.27
CA ALA A 655 -24.48 1.38 7.84
C ALA A 655 -24.67 1.27 9.37
N SER A 656 -25.04 2.38 10.04
CA SER A 656 -25.37 2.38 11.46
C SER A 656 -26.54 1.45 11.85
N ASN A 657 -27.43 1.11 10.91
CA ASN A 657 -28.55 0.19 11.17
C ASN A 657 -28.09 -1.28 11.24
N GLU A 658 -26.89 -1.61 10.73
CA GLU A 658 -26.34 -2.97 10.80
C GLU A 658 -25.71 -3.28 12.18
N ILE A 659 -25.41 -2.26 12.98
CA ILE A 659 -24.75 -2.41 14.28
C ILE A 659 -25.71 -2.27 15.47
N SER A 660 -25.45 -3.06 16.51
CA SER A 660 -26.26 -3.04 17.73
C SER A 660 -26.18 -1.68 18.45
N PRO A 661 -27.19 -1.29 19.23
CA PRO A 661 -27.15 -0.03 19.99
C PRO A 661 -25.97 0.04 20.99
N ALA A 662 -25.53 -1.10 21.55
CA ALA A 662 -24.37 -1.17 22.44
C ALA A 662 -23.05 -0.87 21.70
N GLN A 663 -22.87 -1.45 20.50
CA GLN A 663 -21.71 -1.16 19.65
C GLN A 663 -21.68 0.30 19.19
N ARG A 664 -22.86 0.89 18.91
CA ARG A 664 -22.97 2.33 18.59
C ARG A 664 -22.48 3.21 19.73
N GLN A 665 -22.78 2.87 20.99
CA GLN A 665 -22.29 3.61 22.14
C GLN A 665 -20.77 3.49 22.31
N GLN A 666 -20.20 2.31 22.08
CA GLN A 666 -18.74 2.12 22.11
C GLN A 666 -18.05 2.94 21.02
N LEU A 667 -18.60 2.92 19.80
CA LEU A 667 -18.09 3.71 18.69
C LEU A 667 -18.22 5.21 18.94
N ALA A 668 -19.30 5.65 19.60
CA ALA A 668 -19.44 7.04 20.05
C ALA A 668 -18.33 7.45 21.04
N ALA A 669 -17.98 6.57 21.98
CA ALA A 669 -16.90 6.80 22.94
C ALA A 669 -15.55 6.94 22.22
N ILE A 670 -15.27 6.07 21.24
CA ILE A 670 -14.04 6.16 20.43
C ILE A 670 -14.00 7.48 19.65
N LEU A 671 -15.08 7.86 18.98
CA LEU A 671 -15.15 9.12 18.23
C LEU A 671 -15.01 10.35 19.11
N SER A 672 -15.40 10.29 20.38
CA SER A 672 -15.22 11.41 21.31
C SER A 672 -13.74 11.68 21.66
N VAL A 673 -12.89 10.64 21.58
CA VAL A 673 -11.44 10.76 21.79
C VAL A 673 -10.74 11.26 20.52
N ILE A 674 -11.26 10.89 19.35
CA ILE A 674 -10.68 11.27 18.05
C ILE A 674 -11.01 12.71 17.68
N LYS A 675 -12.20 13.20 18.02
CA LYS A 675 -12.57 14.59 17.74
C LYS A 675 -11.68 15.55 18.53
N PRO A 676 -11.26 16.68 17.93
CA PRO A 676 -10.55 17.70 18.69
C PRO A 676 -11.41 18.11 19.89
N ALA A 677 -10.79 18.28 21.05
CA ALA A 677 -11.43 19.02 22.12
C ALA A 677 -11.76 20.40 21.53
N ASN A 678 -13.05 20.73 21.44
CA ASN A 678 -13.43 22.10 21.11
C ASN A 678 -12.89 22.98 22.24
N ASP A 679 -11.79 23.68 22.00
CA ASP A 679 -11.41 24.86 22.77
C ASP A 679 -12.40 26.01 22.50
#